data_AF-A0A1G7IJC3-F1
#
_entry.id   AF-A0A1G7IJC3-F1
#
_cell.length_a   1.000
_cell.length_b   1.000
_cell.length_c   1.000
_cell.angle_alpha   90.00
_cell.angle_beta   90.00
_cell.angle_gamma   90.00
#
_symmetry.space_group_name_H-M   'P 1'
#
loop_
_entity.id
_entity.type
_entity.pdbx_description
1 polymer ?
#
loop_
_entity_poly.entity_id
_entity_poly.type
_entity_poly.pdbx_seq_one_letter_code
_entity_poly.pdbx_strand_id
1 'polypeptide(L)'
;MNEICCLIKNETTVDDKSFYIIQESESKKEHLIPINQIHTFKNIKPFKKYNFLKEYNPNQNKTYLSIIHPDFKIGHERELNIIGSFEIDEKTYFELESDYEKPLTVRALNWQDNLQKVKCKVVGYKRGRPRLKNIETGNSEWNIGDIIPFTIKEFSQFTDKSDNIIDCVVLEIPNSNETIDIRTQNWQNQKDWSFKNINCKVIGVLGNGLPKLITYDTRHPHFVVGKTYDFIVTGFTDKTSYKGFNYKVINLIDKFNNSFEVLAIPNQENKIKIDETIECKIDNINTRIHLKQVNSKDPFFYEFDEIVEDESLKKKYFLKHLEKDDEYNLKLKSQYEQESGFWVFTYCNYILTKIKYEESIRRNLSEVLKIIDLHTFFENWILTSGILRAIQDDDERKLTKLKVLQIIENNSLEKKAIKAILDFKIPDLYQRQVNDTNFKEIYYLIKYSDFENINEIEFLKFLSSIKSTKNENRYIIKRLIYYINRSLEIYKNSLKQEYFILSQNLKSEQKGEIIKYVNWIYIQIYLSGLADLVVESNILISKFYRFNTLLLINKADSEKLLLNAFYIISNSTKKHNIPVVLKNNNIEITLSQLEDNPNKFIALNLDEEYFKTIIVQKHYNGFKATIGETEGFLPFQNITDINLKQNKQESLEWETNIDITLYCSKFQYFICKQLDKESQNYYSKNLKRDKKLNRGKIIYGIVKNVTTFDSDNIGVFISTEFGDGLIHQNEITYNKYGYYDLNNIFTKGDKIPLYVLGYNNENLVLGFKQLIGTRFENEYYDILNNYDIDITENLTDEEINSDFRIELEKGFIFEQFAFFKDSIDEKIKYIKFAKAFFSNTKNARSYLLNIYIEYFNSIKNLDSLTQDYTIEKYNDFRNFIIKIKDKVQTKTLENFPESKNLLFFIDILHIFNSKDENDLEIVFNLVQKSIQENDILLKAVAKTVLSNNLILTEIDKDNDDSLNEFTLKNLKRIREYINQGVLSVEESIEDKLEKELKEKKVYWQKRINEDEGEKLEFKATFITPIPTNDQNRIIEGLEKQLKKAQSEENISKIKSKIEEVKDLSKNVRGIDKIIIHSALKTICAFANTKGGVLLLGVSDDKKIFGLEQDYKSFKKDKDRDGFGKFFDSMIKDYFGDSFSSTLLEYEFLKFPKGDILIVKVKKSTEEVFLLKNEKGITEESIYVRNLSSSNKLKGVELSKFIKSKYREQIMNNTEIK
;
A
#
# COMPACT_ATOMS: atom_id res chain seq x y z
N MET A 1 59.93 -28.90 13.26
CA MET A 1 60.76 -27.96 12.48
C MET A 1 59.79 -27.11 11.68
N ASN A 2 59.74 -25.81 11.95
CA ASN A 2 58.86 -24.91 11.19
C ASN A 2 59.73 -23.91 10.43
N GLU A 3 59.47 -23.77 9.14
CA GLU A 3 60.05 -22.70 8.34
C GLU A 3 59.34 -21.39 8.69
N ILE A 4 60.11 -20.36 9.02
CA ILE A 4 59.59 -19.04 9.37
C ILE A 4 60.30 -17.97 8.54
N CYS A 5 59.54 -16.99 8.06
CA CYS A 5 60.10 -15.85 7.34
C CYS A 5 60.50 -14.74 8.32
N CYS A 6 61.79 -14.40 8.40
CA CYS A 6 62.30 -13.37 9.30
C CYS A 6 62.97 -12.22 8.56
N LEU A 7 62.77 -11.00 9.06
CA LEU A 7 63.49 -9.80 8.63
C LEU A 7 64.79 -9.67 9.45
N ILE A 8 65.94 -9.63 8.79
CA ILE A 8 67.21 -9.28 9.44
C ILE A 8 67.25 -7.76 9.58
N LYS A 9 67.30 -7.21 10.80
CA LYS A 9 67.26 -5.77 11.06
C LYS A 9 68.68 -5.18 11.13
N ASN A 10 69.19 -4.99 12.35
CA ASN A 10 70.42 -4.27 12.65
C ASN A 10 71.37 -5.19 13.41
N GLU A 11 72.66 -4.88 13.35
CA GLU A 11 73.66 -5.49 14.21
C GLU A 11 73.61 -4.89 15.62
N THR A 12 73.90 -5.71 16.62
CA THR A 12 74.04 -5.31 18.02
C THR A 12 75.15 -6.12 18.67
N THR A 13 75.75 -5.59 19.73
CA THR A 13 76.87 -6.22 20.43
C THR A 13 76.43 -6.61 21.84
N VAL A 14 76.68 -7.86 22.21
CA VAL A 14 76.45 -8.38 23.57
C VAL A 14 77.71 -9.14 23.98
N ASP A 15 78.31 -8.79 25.11
CA ASP A 15 79.54 -9.40 25.64
C ASP A 15 80.68 -9.52 24.59
N ASP A 16 81.03 -8.41 23.93
CA ASP A 16 82.06 -8.30 22.88
C ASP A 16 81.88 -9.21 21.65
N LYS A 17 80.68 -9.77 21.46
CA LYS A 17 80.31 -10.55 20.28
C LYS A 17 79.22 -9.82 19.50
N SER A 18 79.37 -9.80 18.19
CA SER A 18 78.40 -9.17 17.29
C SER A 18 77.28 -10.15 16.91
N PHE A 19 76.04 -9.67 17.01
CA PHE A 19 74.80 -10.39 16.70
C PHE A 19 73.95 -9.57 15.71
N TYR A 20 73.10 -10.23 14.94
CA TYR A 20 71.96 -9.60 14.27
C TYR A 20 70.69 -9.75 15.12
N ILE A 21 69.87 -8.70 15.15
CA ILE A 21 68.47 -8.78 15.57
C ILE A 21 67.66 -9.24 14.35
N ILE A 22 66.94 -10.35 14.48
CA ILE A 22 66.02 -10.83 13.46
C ILE A 22 64.58 -10.88 13.98
N GLN A 23 63.60 -10.53 13.15
CA GLN A 23 62.19 -10.46 13.52
C GLN A 23 61.32 -11.38 12.68
N GLU A 24 60.49 -12.21 13.31
CA GLU A 24 59.50 -13.06 12.64
C GLU A 24 58.41 -12.22 11.95
N SER A 25 58.04 -12.55 10.71
CA SER A 25 57.11 -11.73 9.91
C SER A 25 55.66 -11.75 10.44
N GLU A 26 55.17 -12.91 10.90
CA GLU A 26 53.80 -13.10 11.39
C GLU A 26 53.66 -12.74 12.88
N SER A 27 54.45 -13.37 13.76
CA SER A 27 54.33 -13.18 15.22
C SER A 27 54.95 -11.87 15.73
N LYS A 28 55.75 -11.19 14.90
CA LYS A 28 56.58 -10.02 15.26
C LYS A 28 57.63 -10.27 16.36
N LYS A 29 57.86 -11.52 16.78
CA LYS A 29 58.85 -11.89 17.80
C LYS A 29 60.29 -11.68 17.30
N GLU A 30 61.15 -11.13 18.16
CA GLU A 30 62.56 -10.86 17.85
C GLU A 30 63.50 -11.90 18.47
N HIS A 31 64.62 -12.18 17.78
CA HIS A 31 65.67 -13.12 18.20
C HIS A 31 67.05 -12.54 17.92
N LEU A 32 68.04 -12.87 18.76
CA LEU A 32 69.46 -12.51 18.58
C LEU A 32 70.24 -13.71 18.02
N ILE A 33 70.95 -13.52 16.91
CA ILE A 33 71.76 -14.57 16.27
C ILE A 33 73.18 -14.07 15.99
N PRO A 34 74.24 -14.82 16.36
CA PRO A 34 75.62 -14.48 16.04
C PRO A 34 75.83 -14.23 14.54
N ILE A 35 76.60 -13.20 14.17
CA ILE A 35 76.84 -12.82 12.77
C ILE A 35 77.37 -13.99 11.93
N ASN A 36 78.28 -14.79 12.46
CA ASN A 36 78.86 -15.95 11.77
C ASN A 36 77.86 -17.10 11.49
N GLN A 37 76.73 -17.15 12.19
CA GLN A 37 75.67 -18.13 11.93
C GLN A 37 74.72 -17.68 10.81
N ILE A 38 74.78 -16.40 10.43
CA ILE A 38 74.04 -15.84 9.32
C ILE A 38 74.91 -15.87 8.06
N HIS A 39 76.14 -15.35 8.10
CA HIS A 39 77.09 -15.32 6.98
C HIS A 39 77.71 -16.70 6.68
N THR A 40 76.88 -17.64 6.25
CA THR A 40 77.31 -18.99 5.85
C THR A 40 77.55 -19.13 4.34
N PHE A 41 77.05 -18.17 3.55
CA PHE A 41 77.19 -18.03 2.10
C PHE A 41 77.34 -16.55 1.72
N LYS A 42 77.84 -16.27 0.53
CA LYS A 42 78.15 -14.89 0.07
C LYS A 42 76.86 -14.05 -0.13
N ASN A 43 76.97 -12.72 -0.07
CA ASN A 43 75.93 -11.74 -0.45
C ASN A 43 74.66 -11.60 0.44
N ILE A 44 74.75 -11.84 1.75
CA ILE A 44 73.64 -11.54 2.68
C ILE A 44 73.51 -10.03 2.90
N LYS A 45 72.30 -9.48 2.74
CA LYS A 45 72.01 -8.05 2.91
C LYS A 45 71.17 -7.79 4.17
N PRO A 46 71.58 -6.85 5.05
CA PRO A 46 70.72 -6.35 6.11
C PRO A 46 69.40 -5.77 5.57
N PHE A 47 68.35 -5.73 6.38
CA PHE A 47 67.01 -5.24 6.04
C PHE A 47 66.24 -6.04 4.98
N LYS A 48 66.71 -7.24 4.62
CA LYS A 48 66.01 -8.16 3.72
C LYS A 48 65.41 -9.33 4.49
N LYS A 49 64.29 -9.85 4.00
CA LYS A 49 63.64 -11.05 4.56
C LYS A 49 64.32 -12.30 4.04
N TYR A 50 64.59 -13.23 4.95
CA TYR A 50 65.11 -14.57 4.66
C TYR A 50 64.27 -15.61 5.41
N ASN A 51 64.24 -16.83 4.89
CA ASN A 51 63.57 -17.94 5.58
C ASN A 51 64.56 -18.58 6.55
N PHE A 52 64.07 -18.97 7.72
CA PHE A 52 64.83 -19.65 8.76
C PHE A 52 64.12 -20.93 9.16
N LEU A 53 64.91 -21.94 9.50
CA LEU A 53 64.43 -23.16 10.10
C LEU A 53 64.42 -23.02 11.62
N LYS A 54 63.24 -23.14 12.23
CA LYS A 54 63.04 -23.11 13.68
C LYS A 54 63.05 -24.52 14.25
N GLU A 55 64.10 -24.81 15.02
CA GLU A 55 64.31 -26.08 15.71
C GLU A 55 64.33 -25.90 17.22
N TYR A 56 63.53 -26.67 17.93
CA TYR A 56 63.60 -26.73 19.38
C TYR A 56 64.59 -27.82 19.79
N ASN A 57 65.60 -27.47 20.58
CA ASN A 57 66.50 -28.44 21.19
C ASN A 57 66.04 -28.73 22.63
N PRO A 58 65.39 -29.88 22.88
CA PRO A 58 64.88 -30.22 24.22
C PRO A 58 66.01 -30.38 25.25
N ASN A 59 67.20 -30.83 24.85
CA ASN A 59 68.34 -31.05 25.76
C ASN A 59 68.95 -29.75 26.29
N GLN A 60 68.76 -28.64 25.59
CA GLN A 60 69.27 -27.32 25.99
C GLN A 60 68.14 -26.31 26.27
N ASN A 61 66.89 -26.76 26.20
CA ASN A 61 65.68 -25.96 26.37
C ASN A 61 65.70 -24.65 25.55
N LYS A 62 66.32 -24.68 24.37
CA LYS A 62 66.56 -23.51 23.52
C LYS A 62 66.08 -23.73 22.10
N THR A 63 65.52 -22.68 21.50
CA THR A 63 65.15 -22.68 20.08
C THR A 63 66.31 -22.13 19.26
N TYR A 64 66.70 -22.88 18.24
CA TYR A 64 67.74 -22.52 17.28
C TYR A 64 67.11 -22.12 15.95
N LEU A 65 67.65 -21.06 15.36
CA LEU A 65 67.26 -20.56 14.04
C LEU A 65 68.44 -20.72 13.09
N SER A 66 68.25 -21.53 12.04
CA SER A 66 69.25 -21.69 10.98
C SER A 66 68.75 -21.00 9.71
N ILE A 67 69.55 -20.12 9.12
CA ILE A 67 69.20 -19.47 7.86
C ILE A 67 69.09 -20.49 6.73
N ILE A 68 68.06 -20.33 5.89
CA ILE A 68 67.85 -21.11 4.67
C ILE A 68 68.31 -20.26 3.49
N HIS A 69 69.21 -20.81 2.69
CA HIS A 69 69.69 -20.13 1.49
C HIS A 69 68.56 -20.03 0.46
N PRO A 70 68.31 -18.85 -0.15
CA PRO A 70 67.20 -18.64 -1.09
C PRO A 70 67.16 -19.66 -2.24
N ASP A 71 68.33 -20.02 -2.78
CA ASP A 71 68.48 -21.00 -3.85
C ASP A 71 68.40 -22.47 -3.43
N PHE A 72 68.55 -22.80 -2.14
CA PHE A 72 68.60 -24.16 -1.61
C PHE A 72 67.44 -24.44 -0.64
N LYS A 73 66.20 -24.21 -1.03
CA LYS A 73 65.04 -24.50 -0.18
C LYS A 73 64.89 -26.00 0.10
N ILE A 74 64.39 -26.37 1.29
CA ILE A 74 64.15 -27.78 1.63
C ILE A 74 63.14 -28.37 0.64
N GLY A 75 63.43 -29.57 0.12
CA GLY A 75 62.62 -30.26 -0.88
C GLY A 75 62.91 -29.85 -2.33
N HIS A 76 63.58 -28.72 -2.57
CA HIS A 76 63.98 -28.34 -3.93
C HIS A 76 65.11 -29.25 -4.45
N GLU A 77 65.07 -29.45 -5.77
CA GLU A 77 66.09 -30.15 -6.53
C GLU A 77 66.94 -29.14 -7.29
N ARG A 78 68.26 -29.35 -7.29
CA ARG A 78 69.26 -28.47 -7.92
C ARG A 78 70.30 -29.32 -8.61
N GLU A 79 70.57 -28.99 -9.86
CA GLU A 79 71.75 -29.50 -10.56
C GLU A 79 72.95 -28.64 -10.18
N LEU A 80 74.03 -29.28 -9.73
CA LEU A 80 75.27 -28.62 -9.33
C LEU A 80 76.45 -29.24 -10.07
N ASN A 81 77.44 -28.40 -10.43
CA ASN A 81 78.68 -28.85 -11.05
C ASN A 81 79.55 -29.55 -10.01
N ILE A 82 80.15 -30.67 -10.39
CA ILE A 82 81.13 -31.39 -9.57
C ILE A 82 82.51 -30.77 -9.84
N ILE A 83 83.17 -30.29 -8.80
CA ILE A 83 84.50 -29.66 -8.88
C ILE A 83 85.62 -30.57 -8.37
N GLY A 84 85.27 -31.65 -7.68
CA GLY A 84 86.20 -32.62 -7.13
C GLY A 84 85.47 -33.83 -6.55
N SER A 85 86.23 -34.87 -6.19
CA SER A 85 85.69 -35.99 -5.42
C SER A 85 86.74 -36.51 -4.44
N PHE A 86 86.29 -37.06 -3.32
CA PHE A 86 87.16 -37.65 -2.31
C PHE A 86 86.46 -38.82 -1.61
N GLU A 87 87.25 -39.69 -0.98
CA GLU A 87 86.73 -40.84 -0.24
C GLU A 87 86.82 -40.65 1.28
N ILE A 88 85.74 -41.03 1.97
CA ILE A 88 85.71 -41.21 3.43
C ILE A 88 85.04 -42.55 3.71
N ASP A 89 85.68 -43.43 4.47
CA ASP A 89 85.13 -44.74 4.88
C ASP A 89 84.57 -45.57 3.70
N GLU A 90 85.39 -45.77 2.66
CA GLU A 90 85.03 -46.51 1.42
C GLU A 90 83.81 -45.93 0.67
N LYS A 91 83.52 -44.64 0.89
CA LYS A 91 82.41 -43.94 0.23
C LYS A 91 82.94 -42.70 -0.47
N THR A 92 82.62 -42.62 -1.75
CA THR A 92 82.93 -41.46 -2.59
C THR A 92 81.95 -40.31 -2.31
N TYR A 93 82.49 -39.11 -2.16
CA TYR A 93 81.73 -37.86 -2.04
C TYR A 93 82.15 -36.91 -3.16
N PHE A 94 81.17 -36.27 -3.79
CA PHE A 94 81.39 -35.18 -4.74
C PHE A 94 81.48 -33.86 -3.99
N GLU A 95 82.49 -33.05 -4.34
CA GLU A 95 82.57 -31.64 -4.01
C GLU A 95 81.85 -30.83 -5.08
N LEU A 96 80.99 -29.91 -4.64
CA LEU A 96 80.06 -29.18 -5.49
C LEU A 96 80.38 -27.70 -5.50
N GLU A 97 80.34 -27.12 -6.70
CA GLU A 97 80.45 -25.68 -6.90
C GLU A 97 79.30 -24.96 -6.18
N SER A 98 79.62 -24.02 -5.30
CA SER A 98 78.64 -23.21 -4.58
C SER A 98 79.24 -21.91 -4.07
N ASP A 99 78.40 -20.98 -3.68
CA ASP A 99 78.76 -19.69 -3.09
C ASP A 99 78.97 -19.74 -1.56
N TYR A 100 78.97 -20.94 -0.97
CA TYR A 100 79.39 -21.20 0.40
C TYR A 100 80.91 -21.07 0.55
N GLU A 101 81.40 -20.65 1.72
CA GLU A 101 82.85 -20.49 1.97
C GLU A 101 83.67 -21.79 1.81
N LYS A 102 83.02 -22.93 2.03
CA LYS A 102 83.56 -24.27 1.72
C LYS A 102 82.68 -24.90 0.65
N PRO A 103 83.20 -25.73 -0.25
CA PRO A 103 82.36 -26.50 -1.17
C PRO A 103 81.26 -27.26 -0.41
N LEU A 104 80.07 -27.36 -1.01
CA LEU A 104 79.06 -28.30 -0.53
C LEU A 104 79.47 -29.70 -0.96
N THR A 105 79.11 -30.71 -0.17
CA THR A 105 79.43 -32.10 -0.51
C THR A 105 78.19 -32.96 -0.52
N VAL A 106 78.19 -33.96 -1.39
CA VAL A 106 77.13 -34.97 -1.47
C VAL A 106 77.73 -36.34 -1.72
N ARG A 107 77.14 -37.38 -1.13
CA ARG A 107 77.61 -38.75 -1.35
C ARG A 107 77.28 -39.21 -2.78
N ALA A 108 78.25 -39.78 -3.47
CA ALA A 108 78.04 -40.45 -4.76
C ALA A 108 77.35 -41.81 -4.56
N LEU A 109 76.63 -42.29 -5.59
CA LEU A 109 76.17 -43.68 -5.61
C LEU A 109 77.29 -44.58 -6.14
N ASN A 110 77.33 -45.84 -5.69
CA ASN A 110 78.45 -46.75 -5.94
C ASN A 110 78.72 -47.04 -7.43
N TRP A 111 77.77 -46.74 -8.31
CA TRP A 111 77.82 -46.97 -9.76
C TRP A 111 78.03 -45.67 -10.57
N GLN A 112 78.18 -44.52 -9.90
CA GLN A 112 78.30 -43.21 -10.54
C GLN A 112 79.75 -42.77 -10.70
N ASP A 113 80.33 -43.05 -11.87
CA ASP A 113 81.66 -42.59 -12.26
C ASP A 113 81.59 -41.47 -13.32
N ASN A 114 82.54 -40.53 -13.28
CA ASN A 114 82.77 -39.49 -14.30
C ASN A 114 81.60 -38.53 -14.60
N LEU A 115 80.71 -38.28 -13.63
CA LEU A 115 79.66 -37.26 -13.76
C LEU A 115 80.27 -35.84 -13.72
N GLN A 116 79.91 -34.99 -14.70
CA GLN A 116 80.27 -33.56 -14.68
C GLN A 116 79.34 -32.73 -13.78
N LYS A 117 78.10 -33.18 -13.63
CA LYS A 117 77.06 -32.54 -12.83
C LYS A 117 76.28 -33.58 -12.05
N VAL A 118 75.71 -33.18 -10.92
CA VAL A 118 74.85 -34.04 -10.10
C VAL A 118 73.60 -33.30 -9.68
N LYS A 119 72.44 -33.89 -9.97
CA LYS A 119 71.18 -33.44 -9.41
C LYS A 119 71.06 -33.84 -7.94
N CYS A 120 70.89 -32.84 -7.09
CA CYS A 120 70.80 -32.99 -5.64
C CYS A 120 69.47 -32.47 -5.13
N LYS A 121 68.89 -33.16 -4.14
CA LYS A 121 67.74 -32.69 -3.39
C LYS A 121 68.18 -32.16 -2.04
N VAL A 122 67.71 -30.98 -1.66
CA VAL A 122 67.94 -30.44 -0.32
C VAL A 122 67.04 -31.17 0.67
N VAL A 123 67.62 -31.99 1.54
CA VAL A 123 66.86 -32.84 2.49
C VAL A 123 66.79 -32.25 3.89
N GLY A 124 67.51 -31.16 4.14
CA GLY A 124 67.46 -30.45 5.41
C GLY A 124 68.59 -29.43 5.51
N TYR A 125 68.76 -28.85 6.68
CA TYR A 125 69.84 -27.92 6.98
C TYR A 125 70.57 -28.35 8.25
N LYS A 126 71.86 -28.05 8.34
CA LYS A 126 72.63 -28.17 9.58
C LYS A 126 73.56 -26.98 9.70
N ARG A 127 73.38 -26.16 10.75
CA ARG A 127 74.18 -24.95 11.02
C ARG A 127 74.24 -23.99 9.81
N GLY A 128 73.10 -23.72 9.16
CA GLY A 128 73.01 -22.81 8.01
C GLY A 128 73.48 -23.38 6.65
N ARG A 129 73.96 -24.63 6.62
CA ARG A 129 74.37 -25.31 5.37
C ARG A 129 73.34 -26.37 4.94
N PRO A 130 73.01 -26.47 3.64
CA PRO A 130 72.07 -27.48 3.15
C PRO A 130 72.68 -28.87 3.24
N ARG A 131 71.90 -29.82 3.73
CA ARG A 131 72.17 -31.25 3.59
C ARG A 131 71.64 -31.68 2.24
N LEU A 132 72.55 -32.05 1.36
CA LEU A 132 72.22 -32.51 0.03
C LEU A 132 72.10 -34.03 0.01
N LYS A 133 71.14 -34.53 -0.76
CA LYS A 133 71.02 -35.94 -1.14
C LYS A 133 71.15 -36.02 -2.65
N ASN A 134 72.07 -36.86 -3.11
CA ASN A 134 72.21 -37.17 -4.52
C ASN A 134 70.94 -37.89 -5.00
N ILE A 135 70.31 -37.36 -6.03
CA ILE A 135 69.12 -37.91 -6.70
C ILE A 135 69.36 -38.09 -8.21
N GLU A 136 70.60 -37.93 -8.66
CA GLU A 136 70.96 -38.10 -10.05
C GLU A 136 70.81 -39.56 -10.44
N THR A 137 70.01 -39.83 -11.47
CA THR A 137 69.80 -41.18 -12.03
C THR A 137 70.04 -41.24 -13.52
N GLY A 138 70.54 -40.18 -14.17
CA GLY A 138 70.66 -40.07 -15.62
C GLY A 138 71.53 -41.13 -16.32
N ASN A 139 72.38 -41.83 -15.57
CA ASN A 139 73.18 -42.97 -16.09
C ASN A 139 72.59 -44.34 -15.72
N SER A 140 71.35 -44.41 -15.20
CA SER A 140 70.65 -45.67 -14.87
C SER A 140 69.82 -46.15 -16.05
N GLU A 141 69.68 -47.48 -16.20
CA GLU A 141 68.80 -48.12 -17.20
C GLU A 141 67.29 -47.98 -16.86
N TRP A 142 66.95 -47.43 -15.68
CA TRP A 142 65.57 -47.33 -15.18
C TRP A 142 65.10 -45.88 -15.10
N ASN A 143 64.01 -45.53 -15.78
CA ASN A 143 63.40 -44.20 -15.65
C ASN A 143 62.39 -44.17 -14.51
N ILE A 144 62.51 -43.16 -13.65
CA ILE A 144 61.56 -42.94 -12.55
C ILE A 144 60.20 -42.54 -13.14
N GLY A 145 59.16 -43.26 -12.74
CA GLY A 145 57.79 -43.03 -13.18
C GLY A 145 57.23 -44.12 -14.10
N ASP A 146 58.11 -44.88 -14.77
CA ASP A 146 57.72 -45.95 -15.68
C ASP A 146 56.94 -47.06 -14.95
N ILE A 147 55.92 -47.59 -15.62
CA ILE A 147 55.14 -48.74 -15.15
C ILE A 147 55.50 -49.92 -16.04
N ILE A 148 56.19 -50.89 -15.47
CA ILE A 148 56.78 -52.02 -16.20
C ILE A 148 56.21 -53.32 -15.63
N PRO A 149 55.80 -54.29 -16.46
CA PRO A 149 55.43 -55.62 -16.00
C PRO A 149 56.68 -56.43 -15.61
N PHE A 150 56.75 -56.90 -14.38
CA PHE A 150 57.82 -57.80 -13.92
C PHE A 150 57.27 -59.22 -13.73
N THR A 151 58.04 -60.22 -14.17
CA THR A 151 57.69 -61.64 -13.99
C THR A 151 57.79 -62.02 -12.52
N ILE A 152 56.78 -62.71 -12.02
CA ILE A 152 56.75 -63.21 -10.63
C ILE A 152 57.54 -64.51 -10.56
N LYS A 153 58.57 -64.54 -9.71
CA LYS A 153 59.34 -65.76 -9.41
C LYS A 153 58.63 -66.60 -8.35
N GLU A 154 58.32 -66.00 -7.21
CA GLU A 154 57.59 -66.61 -6.10
C GLU A 154 56.93 -65.56 -5.21
N PHE A 155 55.94 -65.98 -4.41
CA PHE A 155 55.40 -65.19 -3.31
C PHE A 155 56.16 -65.56 -2.04
N SER A 156 56.51 -64.55 -1.24
CA SER A 156 57.30 -64.72 -0.03
C SER A 156 56.80 -63.77 1.06
N GLN A 157 57.46 -63.80 2.22
CA GLN A 157 57.22 -62.86 3.30
C GLN A 157 58.56 -62.35 3.82
N PHE A 158 58.61 -61.06 4.14
CA PHE A 158 59.75 -60.49 4.86
C PHE A 158 59.30 -59.76 6.12
N THR A 159 60.15 -59.74 7.13
CA THR A 159 59.95 -58.93 8.32
C THR A 159 60.43 -57.51 8.07
N ASP A 160 59.54 -56.53 8.28
CA ASP A 160 59.94 -55.13 8.21
C ASP A 160 60.77 -54.71 9.43
N LYS A 161 61.21 -53.44 9.44
CA LYS A 161 62.03 -52.89 10.53
C LYS A 161 61.33 -52.81 11.90
N SER A 162 60.03 -53.15 11.95
CA SER A 162 59.21 -53.16 13.16
C SER A 162 58.77 -54.59 13.53
N ASP A 163 59.44 -55.61 12.98
CA ASP A 163 59.14 -57.04 13.13
C ASP A 163 57.75 -57.47 12.64
N ASN A 164 57.11 -56.69 11.75
CA ASN A 164 55.86 -57.13 11.12
C ASN A 164 56.16 -58.03 9.93
N ILE A 165 55.45 -59.16 9.83
CA ILE A 165 55.46 -60.02 8.64
C ILE A 165 54.70 -59.30 7.52
N ILE A 166 55.37 -59.08 6.39
CA ILE A 166 54.81 -58.43 5.21
C ILE A 166 54.84 -59.41 4.05
N ASP A 167 53.67 -59.67 3.46
CA ASP A 167 53.55 -60.39 2.20
C ASP A 167 54.24 -59.64 1.08
N CYS A 168 55.08 -60.36 0.34
CA CYS A 168 55.82 -59.83 -0.79
C CYS A 168 55.79 -60.78 -1.97
N VAL A 169 56.20 -60.25 -3.11
CA VAL A 169 56.44 -61.00 -4.33
C VAL A 169 57.87 -60.75 -4.78
N VAL A 170 58.56 -61.84 -5.09
CA VAL A 170 59.92 -61.85 -5.61
C VAL A 170 59.83 -61.70 -7.13
N LEU A 171 60.39 -60.61 -7.65
CA LEU A 171 60.34 -60.27 -9.07
C LEU A 171 61.66 -60.55 -9.77
N GLU A 172 61.59 -61.11 -10.98
CA GLU A 172 62.75 -61.25 -11.85
C GLU A 172 63.08 -59.94 -12.53
N ILE A 173 64.36 -59.54 -12.51
CA ILE A 173 64.83 -58.36 -13.24
C ILE A 173 65.15 -58.76 -14.69
N PRO A 174 64.53 -58.10 -15.70
CA PRO A 174 64.84 -58.36 -17.10
C PRO A 174 66.34 -58.28 -17.37
N ASN A 175 66.89 -59.28 -18.05
CA ASN A 175 68.31 -59.37 -18.43
C ASN A 175 69.31 -59.40 -17.26
N SER A 176 68.88 -59.75 -16.04
CA SER A 176 69.74 -59.92 -14.86
C SER A 176 69.38 -61.19 -14.08
N ASN A 177 70.33 -61.76 -13.34
CA ASN A 177 70.09 -62.87 -12.40
C ASN A 177 69.61 -62.37 -11.02
N GLU A 178 69.48 -61.05 -10.85
CA GLU A 178 69.04 -60.44 -9.60
C GLU A 178 67.52 -60.43 -9.47
N THR A 179 67.02 -60.49 -8.23
CA THR A 179 65.60 -60.42 -7.91
C THR A 179 65.29 -59.26 -6.98
N ILE A 180 64.05 -58.77 -7.02
CA ILE A 180 63.57 -57.71 -6.12
C ILE A 180 62.30 -58.12 -5.42
N ASP A 181 62.33 -58.05 -4.10
CA ASP A 181 61.17 -58.28 -3.27
C ASP A 181 60.36 -56.99 -3.15
N ILE A 182 59.08 -57.05 -3.51
CA ILE A 182 58.17 -55.93 -3.31
C ILE A 182 56.96 -56.37 -2.50
N ARG A 183 56.50 -55.48 -1.62
CA ARG A 183 55.28 -55.68 -0.86
C ARG A 183 54.07 -55.83 -1.79
N THR A 184 53.24 -56.84 -1.57
CA THR A 184 52.01 -57.06 -2.33
C THR A 184 50.79 -56.43 -1.66
N GLN A 185 49.73 -56.23 -2.44
CA GLN A 185 48.40 -55.94 -1.90
C GLN A 185 47.69 -57.23 -1.48
N ASN A 186 46.63 -57.13 -0.66
CA ASN A 186 45.95 -58.29 -0.08
C ASN A 186 45.49 -59.34 -1.12
N TRP A 187 45.10 -58.91 -2.32
CA TRP A 187 44.64 -59.80 -3.42
C TRP A 187 45.77 -60.25 -4.37
N GLN A 188 46.98 -59.76 -4.17
CA GLN A 188 48.19 -60.10 -4.92
C GLN A 188 48.98 -61.17 -4.17
N ASN A 189 48.33 -62.29 -3.90
CA ASN A 189 48.90 -63.42 -3.17
C ASN A 189 48.84 -64.69 -4.03
N GLN A 190 49.53 -65.75 -3.60
CA GLN A 190 49.62 -67.00 -4.35
C GLN A 190 48.27 -67.68 -4.61
N LYS A 191 47.28 -67.47 -3.74
CA LYS A 191 45.95 -68.08 -3.86
C LYS A 191 45.07 -67.36 -4.89
N ASP A 192 45.12 -66.03 -4.90
CA ASP A 192 44.15 -65.22 -5.65
C ASP A 192 44.73 -64.61 -6.94
N TRP A 193 46.04 -64.36 -7.04
CA TRP A 193 46.65 -63.70 -8.20
C TRP A 193 46.94 -64.67 -9.34
N SER A 194 46.14 -64.60 -10.41
CA SER A 194 46.24 -65.52 -11.56
C SER A 194 47.19 -65.06 -12.69
N PHE A 195 47.80 -63.87 -12.58
CA PHE A 195 48.69 -63.33 -13.62
C PHE A 195 50.14 -63.72 -13.37
N LYS A 196 50.88 -64.11 -14.43
CA LYS A 196 52.30 -64.48 -14.35
C LYS A 196 53.25 -63.31 -14.05
N ASN A 197 52.75 -62.08 -14.19
CA ASN A 197 53.49 -60.85 -13.98
C ASN A 197 52.68 -59.88 -13.12
N ILE A 198 53.36 -58.89 -12.59
CA ILE A 198 52.75 -57.77 -11.87
C ILE A 198 53.34 -56.46 -12.36
N ASN A 199 52.46 -55.50 -12.65
CA ASN A 199 52.86 -54.16 -13.06
C ASN A 199 53.42 -53.42 -11.85
N CYS A 200 54.63 -52.92 -11.98
CA CYS A 200 55.31 -52.19 -10.93
C CYS A 200 55.73 -50.82 -11.44
N LYS A 201 55.57 -49.81 -10.58
CA LYS A 201 56.05 -48.46 -10.87
C LYS A 201 57.46 -48.29 -10.35
N VAL A 202 58.36 -47.80 -11.19
CA VAL A 202 59.72 -47.39 -10.80
C VAL A 202 59.62 -46.09 -10.02
N ILE A 203 59.94 -46.13 -8.72
CA ILE A 203 59.90 -44.97 -7.81
C ILE A 203 61.29 -44.44 -7.46
N GLY A 204 62.34 -45.08 -7.97
CA GLY A 204 63.74 -44.70 -7.78
C GLY A 204 64.68 -45.80 -8.21
N VAL A 205 65.96 -45.63 -7.92
CA VAL A 205 67.02 -46.62 -8.15
C VAL A 205 67.72 -46.86 -6.81
N LEU A 206 67.96 -48.13 -6.47
CA LEU A 206 68.66 -48.55 -5.26
C LEU A 206 70.17 -48.28 -5.39
N GLY A 207 70.89 -48.30 -4.27
CA GLY A 207 72.33 -48.00 -4.24
C GLY A 207 73.20 -48.98 -5.05
N ASN A 208 72.68 -50.16 -5.36
CA ASN A 208 73.29 -51.19 -6.19
C ASN A 208 72.90 -51.11 -7.68
N GLY A 209 72.11 -50.11 -8.10
CA GLY A 209 71.71 -49.92 -9.50
C GLY A 209 70.37 -50.55 -9.92
N LEU A 210 69.77 -51.38 -9.05
CA LEU A 210 68.45 -51.99 -9.28
C LEU A 210 67.29 -50.98 -9.15
N PRO A 211 66.15 -51.19 -9.85
CA PRO A 211 64.99 -50.31 -9.71
C PRO A 211 64.35 -50.46 -8.35
N LYS A 212 64.04 -49.35 -7.69
CA LYS A 212 63.17 -49.34 -6.52
C LYS A 212 61.72 -49.34 -7.01
N LEU A 213 60.99 -50.39 -6.67
CA LEU A 213 59.66 -50.67 -7.21
C LEU A 213 58.55 -50.54 -6.15
N ILE A 214 57.33 -50.24 -6.61
CA ILE A 214 56.08 -50.42 -5.86
C ILE A 214 55.05 -51.10 -6.76
N THR A 215 54.23 -52.00 -6.21
CA THR A 215 53.10 -52.59 -6.94
C THR A 215 52.18 -51.50 -7.47
N TYR A 216 51.92 -51.49 -8.77
CA TYR A 216 51.03 -50.54 -9.43
C TYR A 216 50.29 -51.25 -10.56
N ASP A 217 49.38 -52.15 -10.17
CA ASP A 217 48.62 -52.99 -11.09
C ASP A 217 47.12 -52.72 -10.92
N THR A 218 46.45 -52.39 -12.03
CA THR A 218 45.01 -52.10 -12.06
C THR A 218 44.17 -53.38 -12.22
N ARG A 219 44.80 -54.53 -12.45
CA ARG A 219 44.12 -55.82 -12.59
C ARG A 219 43.76 -56.37 -11.22
N HIS A 220 42.58 -56.98 -11.11
CA HIS A 220 42.12 -57.67 -9.91
C HIS A 220 41.45 -59.02 -10.29
N PRO A 221 41.62 -60.09 -9.50
CA PRO A 221 41.07 -61.43 -9.83
C PRO A 221 39.54 -61.47 -9.98
N HIS A 222 38.82 -60.65 -9.20
CA HIS A 222 37.36 -60.68 -9.11
C HIS A 222 36.65 -59.39 -9.54
N PHE A 223 37.38 -58.29 -9.71
CA PHE A 223 36.80 -56.96 -9.88
C PHE A 223 37.43 -56.27 -11.07
N VAL A 224 36.64 -55.48 -11.79
CA VAL A 224 37.08 -54.79 -13.01
C VAL A 224 36.70 -53.32 -12.87
N VAL A 225 37.67 -52.43 -13.08
CA VAL A 225 37.45 -50.98 -13.07
C VAL A 225 36.32 -50.63 -14.04
N GLY A 226 35.34 -49.87 -13.57
CA GLY A 226 34.18 -49.45 -14.35
C GLY A 226 32.94 -50.35 -14.26
N LYS A 227 33.03 -51.55 -13.68
CA LYS A 227 31.89 -52.47 -13.47
C LYS A 227 31.27 -52.30 -12.07
N THR A 228 29.99 -52.67 -11.95
CA THR A 228 29.19 -52.60 -10.70
C THR A 228 29.04 -54.00 -10.11
N TYR A 229 29.11 -54.08 -8.78
CA TYR A 229 28.94 -55.30 -8.00
C TYR A 229 28.16 -55.02 -6.71
N ASP A 230 27.58 -56.08 -6.14
CA ASP A 230 26.82 -56.04 -4.90
C ASP A 230 27.72 -56.21 -3.67
N PHE A 231 27.48 -55.40 -2.65
CA PHE A 231 28.19 -55.43 -1.37
C PHE A 231 27.19 -55.38 -0.21
N ILE A 232 27.46 -56.12 0.86
CA ILE A 232 26.61 -56.16 2.06
C ILE A 232 27.11 -55.13 3.07
N VAL A 233 26.21 -54.34 3.62
CA VAL A 233 26.51 -53.29 4.61
C VAL A 233 26.73 -53.90 5.99
N THR A 234 27.89 -53.64 6.59
CA THR A 234 28.23 -54.13 7.94
C THR A 234 28.21 -53.03 9.01
N GLY A 235 28.18 -51.76 8.61
CA GLY A 235 28.05 -50.63 9.52
C GLY A 235 28.54 -49.30 8.93
N PHE A 236 28.65 -48.28 9.78
CA PHE A 236 29.14 -46.95 9.41
C PHE A 236 30.27 -46.53 10.34
N THR A 237 31.28 -45.84 9.79
CA THR A 237 32.44 -45.35 10.56
C THR A 237 32.68 -43.86 10.28
N ASP A 238 32.88 -43.08 11.34
CA ASP A 238 33.33 -41.69 11.22
C ASP A 238 34.85 -41.62 11.04
N LYS A 239 35.30 -40.83 10.06
CA LYS A 239 36.72 -40.63 9.75
C LYS A 239 37.06 -39.14 9.64
N THR A 240 38.30 -38.81 9.97
CA THR A 240 38.83 -37.46 9.82
C THR A 240 39.88 -37.45 8.71
N SER A 241 39.73 -36.53 7.76
CA SER A 241 40.69 -36.35 6.67
C SER A 241 42.00 -35.73 7.20
N TYR A 242 43.09 -35.83 6.42
CA TYR A 242 44.37 -35.17 6.75
C TYR A 242 44.25 -33.64 6.93
N LYS A 243 43.20 -33.03 6.35
CA LYS A 243 42.89 -31.60 6.49
C LYS A 243 41.96 -31.27 7.67
N GLY A 244 41.55 -32.26 8.47
CA GLY A 244 40.68 -32.08 9.65
C GLY A 244 39.17 -32.18 9.39
N PHE A 245 38.71 -32.42 8.16
CA PHE A 245 37.28 -32.61 7.87
C PHE A 245 36.80 -33.99 8.32
N ASN A 246 35.68 -34.04 9.04
CA ASN A 246 35.01 -35.29 9.38
C ASN A 246 34.09 -35.73 8.22
N TYR A 247 34.16 -37.00 7.86
CA TYR A 247 33.31 -37.63 6.86
C TYR A 247 32.96 -39.05 7.30
N LYS A 248 31.83 -39.58 6.81
CA LYS A 248 31.35 -40.91 7.17
C LYS A 248 31.55 -41.87 6.00
N VAL A 249 31.91 -43.11 6.32
CA VAL A 249 32.02 -44.20 5.34
C VAL A 249 31.07 -45.34 5.72
N ILE A 250 30.57 -46.04 4.70
CA ILE A 250 29.85 -47.30 4.83
C ILE A 250 30.87 -48.43 4.81
N ASN A 251 30.85 -49.27 5.82
CA ASN A 251 31.64 -50.50 5.89
C ASN A 251 30.90 -51.59 5.12
N LEU A 252 31.59 -52.26 4.22
CA LEU A 252 31.02 -53.21 3.28
C LEU A 252 31.77 -54.54 3.33
N ILE A 253 31.10 -55.63 3.00
CA ILE A 253 31.73 -56.91 2.67
C ILE A 253 31.27 -57.40 1.30
N ASP A 254 32.17 -58.05 0.56
CA ASP A 254 31.81 -58.77 -0.65
C ASP A 254 31.37 -60.21 -0.36
N LYS A 255 30.95 -60.93 -1.41
CA LYS A 255 30.61 -62.36 -1.35
C LYS A 255 31.77 -63.29 -0.95
N PHE A 256 33.00 -62.78 -0.88
CA PHE A 256 34.21 -63.51 -0.48
C PHE A 256 34.66 -63.13 0.94
N ASN A 257 33.86 -62.34 1.66
CA ASN A 257 34.11 -61.87 3.02
C ASN A 257 35.31 -60.91 3.14
N ASN A 258 35.65 -60.19 2.06
CA ASN A 258 36.63 -59.12 2.08
C ASN A 258 35.97 -57.80 2.49
N SER A 259 36.60 -57.04 3.38
CA SER A 259 36.08 -55.76 3.86
C SER A 259 36.45 -54.59 2.95
N PHE A 260 35.49 -53.73 2.66
CA PHE A 260 35.65 -52.50 1.88
C PHE A 260 35.01 -51.31 2.57
N GLU A 261 35.33 -50.12 2.08
CA GLU A 261 34.72 -48.88 2.52
C GLU A 261 34.32 -48.04 1.30
N VAL A 262 33.14 -47.43 1.38
CA VAL A 262 32.70 -46.43 0.41
C VAL A 262 32.24 -45.17 1.15
N LEU A 263 32.41 -44.00 0.55
CA LEU A 263 31.93 -42.75 1.14
C LEU A 263 30.41 -42.81 1.31
N ALA A 264 29.92 -42.53 2.51
CA ALA A 264 28.48 -42.42 2.78
C ALA A 264 27.97 -41.07 2.27
N ILE A 265 26.77 -41.07 1.68
CA ILE A 265 26.02 -39.84 1.40
C ILE A 265 25.50 -39.32 2.76
N PRO A 266 25.48 -37.99 3.00
CA PRO A 266 24.94 -37.45 4.24
C PRO A 266 23.54 -37.99 4.55
N ASN A 267 23.27 -38.37 5.81
CA ASN A 267 21.99 -38.93 6.30
C ASN A 267 21.67 -40.37 5.85
N GLN A 268 22.52 -41.00 5.05
CA GLN A 268 22.27 -42.34 4.51
C GLN A 268 22.24 -43.42 5.60
N GLU A 269 22.89 -43.20 6.74
CA GLU A 269 22.88 -44.11 7.90
C GLU A 269 21.49 -44.29 8.53
N ASN A 270 20.55 -43.38 8.28
CA ASN A 270 19.18 -43.47 8.79
C ASN A 270 18.25 -44.23 7.84
N LYS A 271 18.69 -44.53 6.61
CA LYS A 271 17.89 -45.19 5.57
C LYS A 271 18.36 -46.61 5.28
N ILE A 272 19.68 -46.83 5.29
CA ILE A 272 20.26 -48.15 4.98
C ILE A 272 20.50 -48.93 6.27
N LYS A 273 20.01 -50.17 6.32
CA LYS A 273 20.18 -51.06 7.47
C LYS A 273 21.44 -51.91 7.36
N ILE A 274 21.94 -52.39 8.50
CA ILE A 274 22.96 -53.44 8.52
C ILE A 274 22.37 -54.70 7.85
N ASP A 275 23.20 -55.42 7.10
CA ASP A 275 22.87 -56.57 6.24
C ASP A 275 22.13 -56.25 4.94
N GLU A 276 21.87 -54.97 4.64
CA GLU A 276 21.32 -54.54 3.35
C GLU A 276 22.40 -54.58 2.25
N THR A 277 21.98 -54.89 1.02
CA THR A 277 22.90 -54.96 -0.13
C THR A 277 22.88 -53.65 -0.91
N ILE A 278 24.05 -53.08 -1.20
CA ILE A 278 24.21 -51.88 -2.03
C ILE A 278 25.07 -52.15 -3.25
N GLU A 279 24.77 -51.47 -4.35
CA GLU A 279 25.55 -51.53 -5.58
C GLU A 279 26.71 -50.53 -5.54
N CYS A 280 27.93 -51.01 -5.77
CA CYS A 280 29.10 -50.16 -5.94
C CYS A 280 29.83 -50.44 -7.25
N LYS A 281 30.15 -49.36 -7.96
CA LYS A 281 31.05 -49.35 -9.09
C LYS A 281 32.48 -49.34 -8.58
N ILE A 282 33.32 -50.17 -9.20
CA ILE A 282 34.76 -50.12 -9.01
C ILE A 282 35.29 -48.86 -9.71
N ASP A 283 35.61 -47.83 -8.94
CA ASP A 283 36.06 -46.54 -9.46
C ASP A 283 37.53 -46.60 -9.89
N ASN A 284 38.38 -47.24 -9.08
CA ASN A 284 39.79 -47.43 -9.37
C ASN A 284 40.37 -48.64 -8.60
N ILE A 285 41.40 -49.28 -9.14
CA ILE A 285 42.19 -50.33 -8.49
C ILE A 285 43.66 -49.90 -8.53
N ASN A 286 44.26 -49.70 -7.37
CA ASN A 286 45.70 -49.41 -7.25
C ASN A 286 46.33 -50.11 -6.04
N THR A 287 46.68 -49.38 -4.99
CA THR A 287 47.05 -49.93 -3.68
C THR A 287 45.84 -50.42 -2.90
N ARG A 288 44.62 -50.05 -3.30
CA ARG A 288 43.36 -50.61 -2.81
C ARG A 288 42.29 -50.56 -3.89
N ILE A 289 41.17 -51.21 -3.64
CA ILE A 289 39.95 -51.07 -4.45
C ILE A 289 39.21 -49.84 -3.95
N HIS A 290 38.96 -48.88 -4.84
CA HIS A 290 38.15 -47.70 -4.55
C HIS A 290 36.74 -47.93 -5.09
N LEU A 291 35.76 -47.81 -4.21
CA LEU A 291 34.35 -48.00 -4.53
C LEU A 291 33.66 -46.65 -4.70
N LYS A 292 32.64 -46.62 -5.58
CA LYS A 292 31.70 -45.52 -5.71
C LYS A 292 30.29 -46.10 -5.77
N GLN A 293 29.41 -45.61 -4.91
CA GLN A 293 28.01 -46.06 -4.90
C GLN A 293 27.32 -45.78 -6.25
N VAL A 294 26.42 -46.66 -6.65
CA VAL A 294 25.56 -46.54 -7.85
C VAL A 294 24.11 -46.71 -7.42
N ASN A 295 23.17 -46.06 -8.12
CA ASN A 295 21.73 -46.17 -7.84
C ASN A 295 21.34 -45.82 -6.40
N SER A 296 22.10 -44.95 -5.74
CA SER A 296 21.79 -44.49 -4.39
C SER A 296 20.51 -43.66 -4.39
N LYS A 297 19.48 -44.12 -3.68
CA LYS A 297 18.28 -43.33 -3.39
C LYS A 297 18.64 -42.05 -2.63
N ASP A 298 17.85 -41.00 -2.77
CA ASP A 298 18.02 -39.76 -2.01
C ASP A 298 17.80 -40.07 -0.51
N PRO A 299 18.84 -39.96 0.35
CA PRO A 299 18.71 -40.28 1.76
C PRO A 299 17.87 -39.25 2.54
N PHE A 300 17.47 -38.16 1.89
CA PHE A 300 16.62 -37.12 2.44
C PHE A 300 15.16 -37.23 2.03
N PHE A 301 14.81 -38.20 1.19
CA PHE A 301 13.42 -38.45 0.82
C PHE A 301 12.66 -39.15 1.95
N TYR A 302 11.51 -38.56 2.29
CA TYR A 302 10.49 -39.13 3.15
C TYR A 302 9.15 -38.94 2.46
N GLU A 303 8.27 -39.94 2.55
CA GLU A 303 6.90 -39.80 2.10
C GLU A 303 6.12 -38.86 3.03
N PHE A 304 4.99 -38.32 2.55
CA PHE A 304 4.16 -37.43 3.37
C PHE A 304 3.75 -38.08 4.70
N ASP A 305 3.37 -39.36 4.68
CA ASP A 305 2.88 -40.09 5.86
C ASP A 305 3.98 -40.37 6.89
N GLU A 306 5.25 -40.42 6.45
CA GLU A 306 6.40 -40.55 7.34
C GLU A 306 6.69 -39.23 8.10
N ILE A 307 6.13 -38.12 7.63
CA ILE A 307 6.25 -36.80 8.26
C ILE A 307 4.99 -36.49 9.08
N VAL A 308 3.81 -36.67 8.50
CA VAL A 308 2.50 -36.35 9.11
C VAL A 308 1.56 -37.55 9.02
N GLU A 309 1.21 -38.14 10.17
CA GLU A 309 0.36 -39.36 10.27
C GLU A 309 -1.16 -39.12 10.00
N ASP A 310 -1.58 -37.91 9.59
CA ASP A 310 -2.99 -37.57 9.37
C ASP A 310 -3.41 -37.65 7.89
N GLU A 311 -4.09 -38.75 7.54
CA GLU A 311 -4.63 -39.02 6.19
C GLU A 311 -5.60 -37.94 5.68
N SER A 312 -6.32 -37.26 6.58
CA SER A 312 -7.26 -36.21 6.18
C SER A 312 -6.52 -34.96 5.68
N LEU A 313 -5.41 -34.59 6.34
CA LEU A 313 -4.54 -33.48 5.94
C LEU A 313 -3.85 -33.78 4.62
N LYS A 314 -3.33 -35.01 4.44
CA LYS A 314 -2.72 -35.47 3.18
C LYS A 314 -3.67 -35.35 2.00
N LYS A 315 -4.88 -35.90 2.13
CA LYS A 315 -5.87 -35.86 1.05
C LYS A 315 -6.25 -34.42 0.68
N LYS A 316 -6.40 -33.56 1.68
CA LYS A 316 -6.90 -32.18 1.48
C LYS A 316 -5.83 -31.22 0.96
N TYR A 317 -4.63 -31.26 1.53
CA TYR A 317 -3.60 -30.24 1.31
C TYR A 317 -2.38 -30.73 0.51
N PHE A 318 -2.26 -32.03 0.23
CA PHE A 318 -1.12 -32.58 -0.51
C PHE A 318 -1.55 -33.26 -1.81
N LEU A 319 -2.30 -34.39 -1.75
CA LEU A 319 -2.65 -35.19 -2.93
C LEU A 319 -3.37 -34.39 -4.01
N LYS A 320 -4.35 -33.56 -3.62
CA LYS A 320 -5.10 -32.68 -4.54
C LYS A 320 -4.21 -31.72 -5.33
N HIS A 321 -3.02 -31.40 -4.83
CA HIS A 321 -2.07 -30.47 -5.46
C HIS A 321 -1.03 -31.16 -6.33
N LEU A 322 -0.84 -32.47 -6.20
CA LEU A 322 -0.03 -33.27 -7.14
C LEU A 322 -0.73 -33.46 -8.51
N GLU A 323 -2.05 -33.33 -8.55
CA GLU A 323 -2.86 -33.53 -9.76
C GLU A 323 -3.10 -32.24 -10.57
N LYS A 324 -2.54 -31.09 -10.13
CA LYS A 324 -2.74 -29.79 -10.79
C LYS A 324 -1.57 -29.42 -11.72
N ASP A 325 -1.89 -28.73 -12.82
CA ASP A 325 -0.93 -28.39 -13.88
C ASP A 325 -0.24 -27.01 -13.74
N ASP A 326 -0.23 -26.40 -12.54
CA ASP A 326 0.53 -25.15 -12.32
C ASP A 326 2.04 -25.43 -12.18
N GLU A 327 2.90 -24.48 -12.55
CA GLU A 327 4.38 -24.59 -12.52
C GLU A 327 4.94 -25.23 -11.23
N TYR A 328 4.57 -24.70 -10.06
CA TYR A 328 5.04 -25.22 -8.78
C TYR A 328 4.42 -26.57 -8.38
N ASN A 329 3.19 -26.86 -8.84
CA ASN A 329 2.56 -28.17 -8.62
C ASN A 329 3.27 -29.25 -9.45
N LEU A 330 3.60 -28.95 -10.71
CA LEU A 330 4.39 -29.84 -11.58
C LEU A 330 5.79 -30.09 -11.00
N LYS A 331 6.43 -29.04 -10.45
CA LYS A 331 7.71 -29.18 -9.75
C LYS A 331 7.60 -30.09 -8.54
N LEU A 332 6.57 -29.90 -7.69
CA LEU A 332 6.31 -30.76 -6.54
C LEU A 332 6.11 -32.22 -6.99
N LYS A 333 5.25 -32.44 -7.98
CA LYS A 333 4.96 -33.77 -8.53
C LYS A 333 6.21 -34.48 -9.03
N SER A 334 7.00 -33.80 -9.86
CA SER A 334 8.26 -34.32 -10.40
C SER A 334 9.24 -34.71 -9.29
N GLN A 335 9.43 -33.84 -8.28
CA GLN A 335 10.31 -34.12 -7.15
C GLN A 335 9.82 -35.30 -6.30
N TYR A 336 8.51 -35.43 -6.09
CA TYR A 336 7.93 -36.52 -5.33
C TYR A 336 8.01 -37.85 -6.08
N GLU A 337 7.71 -37.87 -7.38
CA GLU A 337 7.83 -39.06 -8.25
C GLU A 337 9.29 -39.53 -8.43
N GLN A 338 10.25 -38.60 -8.36
CA GLN A 338 11.69 -38.89 -8.41
C GLN A 338 12.28 -39.29 -7.04
N GLU A 339 11.45 -39.46 -6.01
CA GLU A 339 11.90 -39.73 -4.63
C GLU A 339 12.96 -38.71 -4.16
N SER A 340 12.77 -37.40 -4.42
CA SER A 340 13.71 -36.35 -4.01
C SER A 340 13.25 -35.60 -2.76
N GLY A 341 14.08 -35.53 -1.71
CA GLY A 341 13.76 -34.83 -0.46
C GLY A 341 13.44 -33.34 -0.64
N PHE A 342 13.87 -32.72 -1.73
CA PHE A 342 13.57 -31.31 -2.03
C PHE A 342 12.09 -31.01 -2.22
N TRP A 343 11.22 -32.03 -2.39
CA TRP A 343 9.77 -31.85 -2.44
C TRP A 343 9.23 -31.12 -1.21
N VAL A 344 9.82 -31.35 -0.03
CA VAL A 344 9.40 -30.74 1.24
C VAL A 344 9.55 -29.22 1.18
N PHE A 345 10.67 -28.71 0.67
CA PHE A 345 10.89 -27.27 0.52
C PHE A 345 9.94 -26.66 -0.51
N THR A 346 9.68 -27.35 -1.63
CA THR A 346 8.71 -26.89 -2.63
C THR A 346 7.30 -26.83 -2.04
N TYR A 347 6.92 -27.85 -1.27
CA TYR A 347 5.63 -27.94 -0.62
C TYR A 347 5.40 -26.79 0.37
N CYS A 348 6.36 -26.55 1.27
CA CYS A 348 6.24 -25.50 2.28
C CYS A 348 6.26 -24.10 1.66
N ASN A 349 7.26 -23.80 0.83
CA ASN A 349 7.48 -22.44 0.33
C ASN A 349 6.43 -21.98 -0.68
N TYR A 350 5.85 -22.89 -1.49
CA TYR A 350 4.98 -22.51 -2.61
C TYR A 350 3.55 -23.04 -2.48
N ILE A 351 3.38 -24.28 -2.02
CA ILE A 351 2.08 -24.94 -2.07
C ILE A 351 1.25 -24.56 -0.84
N LEU A 352 1.80 -24.75 0.36
CA LEU A 352 1.12 -24.36 1.61
C LEU A 352 0.87 -22.86 1.68
N THR A 353 1.82 -22.03 1.24
CA THR A 353 1.66 -20.57 1.16
C THR A 353 0.52 -20.17 0.20
N LYS A 354 0.46 -20.77 -1.00
CA LYS A 354 -0.63 -20.54 -1.96
C LYS A 354 -2.00 -20.93 -1.38
N ILE A 355 -2.12 -22.11 -0.76
CA ILE A 355 -3.39 -22.57 -0.17
C ILE A 355 -3.80 -21.63 0.99
N LYS A 356 -2.84 -21.23 1.84
CA LYS A 356 -3.08 -20.28 2.93
C LYS A 356 -3.64 -18.95 2.39
N TYR A 357 -3.04 -18.43 1.31
CA TYR A 357 -3.49 -17.21 0.66
C TYR A 357 -4.91 -17.35 0.07
N GLU A 358 -5.20 -18.43 -0.65
CA GLU A 358 -6.53 -18.68 -1.23
C GLU A 358 -7.64 -18.74 -0.15
N GLU A 359 -7.39 -19.42 0.97
CA GLU A 359 -8.34 -19.49 2.09
C GLU A 359 -8.44 -18.17 2.87
N SER A 360 -7.36 -17.37 2.93
CA SER A 360 -7.40 -16.03 3.51
C SER A 360 -8.33 -15.09 2.74
N ILE A 361 -8.32 -15.14 1.40
CA ILE A 361 -9.23 -14.35 0.55
C ILE A 361 -10.68 -14.78 0.78
N ARG A 362 -10.92 -16.09 0.95
CA ARG A 362 -12.24 -16.65 1.27
C ARG A 362 -12.70 -16.34 2.70
N ARG A 363 -11.89 -15.65 3.51
CA ARG A 363 -12.11 -15.35 4.94
C ARG A 363 -12.39 -16.59 5.80
N ASN A 364 -11.87 -17.75 5.38
CA ASN A 364 -12.05 -19.00 6.13
C ASN A 364 -10.94 -19.16 7.18
N LEU A 365 -11.00 -18.35 8.24
CA LEU A 365 -9.95 -18.26 9.24
C LEU A 365 -9.67 -19.58 9.98
N SER A 366 -10.70 -20.41 10.21
CA SER A 366 -10.51 -21.74 10.81
C SER A 366 -9.67 -22.66 9.93
N GLU A 367 -9.78 -22.53 8.62
CA GLU A 367 -9.02 -23.32 7.66
C GLU A 367 -7.59 -22.78 7.51
N VAL A 368 -7.43 -21.45 7.50
CA VAL A 368 -6.11 -20.79 7.55
C VAL A 368 -5.31 -21.26 8.77
N LEU A 369 -5.94 -21.39 9.95
CA LEU A 369 -5.29 -21.92 11.15
C LEU A 369 -4.77 -23.35 10.98
N LYS A 370 -5.54 -24.24 10.34
CA LYS A 370 -5.10 -25.63 10.07
C LYS A 370 -3.89 -25.66 9.14
N ILE A 371 -3.88 -24.80 8.13
CA ILE A 371 -2.77 -24.69 7.18
C ILE A 371 -1.52 -24.13 7.88
N ILE A 372 -1.67 -23.12 8.74
CA ILE A 372 -0.57 -22.58 9.56
C ILE A 372 -0.01 -23.66 10.49
N ASP A 373 -0.85 -24.48 11.09
CA ASP A 373 -0.42 -25.56 11.98
C ASP A 373 0.34 -26.64 11.22
N LEU A 374 -0.17 -27.06 10.05
CA LEU A 374 0.52 -27.99 9.16
C LEU A 374 1.87 -27.42 8.67
N HIS A 375 1.88 -26.15 8.24
CA HIS A 375 3.10 -25.48 7.78
C HIS A 375 4.13 -25.39 8.91
N THR A 376 3.72 -24.97 10.10
CA THR A 376 4.61 -24.90 11.28
C THR A 376 5.16 -26.28 11.66
N PHE A 377 4.36 -27.34 11.51
CA PHE A 377 4.81 -28.70 11.75
C PHE A 377 5.93 -29.10 10.78
N PHE A 378 5.74 -28.90 9.48
CA PHE A 378 6.76 -29.18 8.47
C PHE A 378 8.04 -28.35 8.68
N GLU A 379 7.91 -27.06 8.99
CA GLU A 379 9.06 -26.19 9.23
C GLU A 379 9.87 -26.65 10.46
N ASN A 380 9.21 -27.08 11.54
CA ASN A 380 9.90 -27.70 12.67
C ASN A 380 10.57 -29.02 12.29
N TRP A 381 9.90 -29.84 11.48
CA TRP A 381 10.47 -31.09 10.98
C TRP A 381 11.74 -30.85 10.14
N ILE A 382 11.76 -29.82 9.29
CA ILE A 382 12.95 -29.42 8.51
C ILE A 382 14.16 -29.13 9.41
N LEU A 383 13.93 -28.50 10.58
CA LEU A 383 15.00 -28.21 11.54
C LEU A 383 15.56 -29.46 12.22
N THR A 384 14.73 -30.50 12.42
CA THR A 384 15.10 -31.69 13.20
C THR A 384 15.47 -32.91 12.35
N SER A 385 14.96 -33.02 11.12
CA SER A 385 15.11 -34.22 10.27
C SER A 385 16.48 -34.40 9.64
N GLY A 386 17.32 -33.36 9.68
CA GLY A 386 18.62 -33.36 9.03
C GLY A 386 18.58 -33.02 7.53
N ILE A 387 17.38 -32.78 6.95
CA ILE A 387 17.19 -32.46 5.52
C ILE A 387 17.98 -31.24 5.04
N LEU A 388 18.29 -30.28 5.92
CA LEU A 388 19.13 -29.14 5.58
C LEU A 388 20.54 -29.56 5.10
N ARG A 389 21.03 -30.76 5.47
CA ARG A 389 22.30 -31.31 4.97
C ARG A 389 22.25 -31.69 3.48
N ALA A 390 21.07 -31.76 2.87
CA ALA A 390 20.90 -31.94 1.42
C ALA A 390 21.43 -30.73 0.63
N ILE A 391 21.41 -29.54 1.24
CA ILE A 391 21.97 -28.32 0.66
C ILE A 391 23.48 -28.36 0.81
N GLN A 392 24.21 -28.43 -0.30
CA GLN A 392 25.68 -28.60 -0.30
C GLN A 392 26.43 -27.34 0.14
N ASP A 393 25.94 -26.17 -0.26
CA ASP A 393 26.54 -24.88 0.08
C ASP A 393 26.24 -24.49 1.53
N ASP A 394 27.28 -24.19 2.30
CA ASP A 394 27.15 -23.93 3.74
C ASP A 394 26.45 -22.59 4.02
N ASP A 395 26.62 -21.58 3.17
CA ASP A 395 25.97 -20.28 3.32
C ASP A 395 24.48 -20.39 2.98
N GLU A 396 24.13 -21.03 1.86
CA GLU A 396 22.75 -21.32 1.46
C GLU A 396 22.01 -22.16 2.52
N ARG A 397 22.69 -23.15 3.11
CA ARG A 397 22.12 -23.94 4.21
C ARG A 397 21.82 -23.08 5.43
N LYS A 398 22.74 -22.18 5.79
CA LYS A 398 22.60 -21.29 6.95
C LYS A 398 21.45 -20.31 6.75
N LEU A 399 21.31 -19.77 5.54
CA LEU A 399 20.21 -18.88 5.15
C LEU A 399 18.86 -19.59 5.15
N THR A 400 18.80 -20.79 4.57
CA THR A 400 17.58 -21.61 4.57
C THR A 400 17.14 -21.90 6.01
N LYS A 401 18.08 -22.20 6.91
CA LYS A 401 17.77 -22.38 8.34
C LYS A 401 17.20 -21.11 8.98
N LEU A 402 17.77 -19.93 8.69
CA LEU A 402 17.23 -18.66 9.20
C LEU A 402 15.82 -18.39 8.66
N LYS A 403 15.60 -18.68 7.37
CA LYS A 403 14.29 -18.57 6.73
C LYS A 403 13.22 -19.43 7.42
N VAL A 404 13.53 -20.71 7.65
CA VAL A 404 12.65 -21.66 8.38
C VAL A 404 12.28 -21.11 9.77
N LEU A 405 13.26 -20.61 10.53
CA LEU A 405 13.02 -20.02 11.86
C LEU A 405 12.10 -18.79 11.79
N GLN A 406 12.29 -17.94 10.78
CA GLN A 406 11.44 -16.76 10.55
C GLN A 406 10.01 -17.14 10.17
N ILE A 407 9.82 -18.17 9.33
CA ILE A 407 8.49 -18.69 8.98
C ILE A 407 7.77 -19.20 10.23
N ILE A 408 8.45 -19.95 11.10
CA ILE A 408 7.87 -20.44 12.37
C ILE A 408 7.44 -19.28 13.27
N GLU A 409 8.28 -18.25 13.40
CA GLU A 409 7.93 -17.05 14.18
C GLU A 409 6.71 -16.33 13.58
N ASN A 410 6.71 -16.09 12.27
CA ASN A 410 5.61 -15.44 11.56
C ASN A 410 4.31 -16.23 11.71
N ASN A 411 4.34 -17.55 11.51
CA ASN A 411 3.19 -18.45 11.71
C ASN A 411 2.66 -18.38 13.15
N SER A 412 3.54 -18.29 14.15
CA SER A 412 3.14 -18.14 15.56
C SER A 412 2.40 -16.83 15.83
N LEU A 413 2.90 -15.71 15.30
CA LEU A 413 2.25 -14.40 15.42
C LEU A 413 0.93 -14.35 14.67
N GLU A 414 0.91 -14.90 13.45
CA GLU A 414 -0.28 -15.00 12.60
C GLU A 414 -1.39 -15.83 13.28
N LYS A 415 -1.03 -16.98 13.86
CA LYS A 415 -1.93 -17.83 14.64
C LYS A 415 -2.53 -17.11 15.84
N LYS A 416 -1.73 -16.36 16.59
CA LYS A 416 -2.20 -15.59 17.75
C LYS A 416 -3.18 -14.49 17.35
N ALA A 417 -2.92 -13.78 16.24
CA ALA A 417 -3.82 -12.76 15.72
C ALA A 417 -5.16 -13.37 15.28
N ILE A 418 -5.14 -14.46 14.51
CA ILE A 418 -6.37 -15.13 14.05
C ILE A 418 -7.19 -15.67 15.23
N LYS A 419 -6.53 -16.25 16.25
CA LYS A 419 -7.22 -16.70 17.46
C LYS A 419 -7.89 -15.55 18.21
N ALA A 420 -7.21 -14.40 18.35
CA ALA A 420 -7.80 -13.23 18.99
C ALA A 420 -9.06 -12.73 18.25
N ILE A 421 -9.09 -12.85 16.91
CA ILE A 421 -10.27 -12.53 16.09
C ILE A 421 -11.39 -13.55 16.33
N LEU A 422 -11.10 -14.85 16.18
CA LEU A 422 -12.10 -15.93 16.31
C LEU A 422 -12.69 -16.03 17.73
N ASP A 423 -11.87 -15.77 18.76
CA ASP A 423 -12.28 -15.84 20.16
C ASP A 423 -12.91 -14.53 20.65
N PHE A 424 -13.04 -13.51 19.80
CA PHE A 424 -13.52 -12.16 20.14
C PHE A 424 -12.72 -11.49 21.28
N LYS A 425 -11.39 -11.71 21.29
CA LYS A 425 -10.43 -11.25 22.32
C LYS A 425 -9.42 -10.24 21.79
N ILE A 426 -9.84 -9.37 20.88
CA ILE A 426 -9.01 -8.27 20.36
C ILE A 426 -8.53 -7.32 21.49
N PRO A 427 -9.35 -6.95 22.49
CA PRO A 427 -8.88 -6.13 23.61
C PRO A 427 -7.75 -6.78 24.42
N ASP A 428 -7.79 -8.09 24.63
CA ASP A 428 -6.73 -8.84 25.31
C ASP A 428 -5.42 -8.78 24.50
N LEU A 429 -5.53 -8.83 23.16
CA LEU A 429 -4.40 -8.62 22.27
C LEU A 429 -3.82 -7.22 22.43
N TYR A 430 -4.63 -6.17 22.50
CA TYR A 430 -4.11 -4.81 22.71
C TYR A 430 -3.38 -4.68 24.05
N GLN A 431 -3.93 -5.24 25.13
CA GLN A 431 -3.32 -5.15 26.47
C GLN A 431 -1.92 -5.77 26.54
N ARG A 432 -1.71 -6.93 25.92
CA ARG A 432 -0.39 -7.58 25.92
C ARG A 432 0.66 -6.86 25.04
N GLN A 433 0.23 -5.99 24.14
CA GLN A 433 1.11 -5.27 23.20
C GLN A 433 1.62 -3.93 23.74
N VAL A 434 1.08 -3.42 24.86
CA VAL A 434 1.37 -2.07 25.37
C VAL A 434 2.85 -1.85 25.72
N ASN A 435 3.52 -2.87 26.28
CA ASN A 435 4.89 -2.74 26.77
C ASN A 435 5.96 -3.23 25.77
N ASP A 436 5.63 -4.22 24.94
CA ASP A 436 6.54 -4.80 23.93
C ASP A 436 5.74 -5.09 22.66
N THR A 437 5.55 -4.04 21.86
CA THR A 437 4.68 -4.08 20.70
C THR A 437 5.32 -4.83 19.53
N ASN A 438 4.73 -5.94 19.12
CA ASN A 438 5.04 -6.64 17.88
C ASN A 438 4.12 -6.15 16.74
N PHE A 439 4.64 -5.27 15.88
CA PHE A 439 3.86 -4.73 14.77
C PHE A 439 3.50 -5.76 13.69
N LYS A 440 4.21 -6.89 13.57
CA LYS A 440 3.83 -7.96 12.64
C LYS A 440 2.51 -8.60 13.06
N GLU A 441 2.33 -8.80 14.36
CA GLU A 441 1.10 -9.34 14.91
C GLU A 441 -0.09 -8.39 14.74
N ILE A 442 0.14 -7.08 14.91
CA ILE A 442 -0.87 -6.05 14.61
C ILE A 442 -1.21 -6.05 13.12
N TYR A 443 -0.21 -6.19 12.25
CA TYR A 443 -0.44 -6.33 10.81
C TYR A 443 -1.33 -7.54 10.50
N TYR A 444 -1.05 -8.71 11.09
CA TYR A 444 -1.92 -9.88 10.91
C TYR A 444 -3.33 -9.67 11.48
N LEU A 445 -3.47 -8.98 12.62
CA LEU A 445 -4.79 -8.61 13.15
C LEU A 445 -5.59 -7.81 12.11
N ILE A 446 -5.03 -6.73 11.56
CA ILE A 446 -5.73 -5.91 10.56
C ILE A 446 -5.97 -6.72 9.27
N LYS A 447 -5.01 -7.54 8.84
CA LYS A 447 -5.10 -8.35 7.62
C LYS A 447 -6.26 -9.36 7.64
N TYR A 448 -6.51 -9.99 8.79
CA TYR A 448 -7.52 -11.05 8.93
C TYR A 448 -8.85 -10.58 9.51
N SER A 449 -8.91 -9.34 10.02
CA SER A 449 -10.15 -8.78 10.56
C SER A 449 -11.06 -8.28 9.44
N ASP A 450 -12.38 -8.34 9.68
CA ASP A 450 -13.33 -7.57 8.88
C ASP A 450 -13.10 -6.07 9.16
N PHE A 451 -12.46 -5.37 8.23
CA PHE A 451 -12.00 -3.99 8.42
C PHE A 451 -13.09 -3.02 8.89
N GLU A 452 -14.35 -3.21 8.47
CA GLU A 452 -15.51 -2.39 8.87
C GLU A 452 -15.91 -2.57 10.34
N ASN A 453 -15.56 -3.71 10.93
CA ASN A 453 -15.93 -4.13 12.29
C ASN A 453 -14.84 -3.79 13.31
N ILE A 454 -13.66 -3.34 12.88
CA ILE A 454 -12.60 -2.90 13.78
C ILE A 454 -12.99 -1.54 14.37
N ASN A 455 -13.05 -1.44 15.69
CA ASN A 455 -13.31 -0.18 16.38
C ASN A 455 -12.08 0.73 16.30
N GLU A 456 -12.16 1.77 15.48
CA GLU A 456 -11.06 2.70 15.20
C GLU A 456 -10.58 3.45 16.45
N ILE A 457 -11.49 3.78 17.37
CA ILE A 457 -11.16 4.54 18.58
C ILE A 457 -10.45 3.65 19.60
N GLU A 458 -10.88 2.39 19.76
CA GLU A 458 -10.19 1.42 20.60
C GLU A 458 -8.79 1.12 20.04
N PHE A 459 -8.68 0.96 18.72
CA PHE A 459 -7.38 0.77 18.07
C PHE A 459 -6.45 1.98 18.26
N LEU A 460 -6.97 3.20 18.12
CA LEU A 460 -6.21 4.43 18.38
C LEU A 460 -5.78 4.55 19.84
N LYS A 461 -6.67 4.25 20.80
CA LYS A 461 -6.34 4.23 22.23
C LYS A 461 -5.20 3.25 22.52
N PHE A 462 -5.26 2.06 21.93
CA PHE A 462 -4.18 1.10 21.98
C PHE A 462 -2.88 1.68 21.42
N LEU A 463 -2.88 2.21 20.20
CA LEU A 463 -1.68 2.80 19.60
C LEU A 463 -1.11 3.95 20.45
N SER A 464 -1.97 4.77 21.04
CA SER A 464 -1.58 5.89 21.89
C SER A 464 -0.87 5.48 23.19
N SER A 465 -1.02 4.22 23.61
CA SER A 465 -0.38 3.67 24.81
C SER A 465 1.07 3.19 24.57
N ILE A 466 1.51 3.12 23.31
CA ILE A 466 2.84 2.65 22.92
C ILE A 466 3.87 3.74 23.23
N LYS A 467 4.84 3.46 24.13
CA LYS A 467 5.80 4.46 24.63
C LYS A 467 6.99 4.73 23.70
N SER A 468 7.44 3.74 22.94
CA SER A 468 8.57 3.88 22.00
C SER A 468 8.60 2.72 21.01
N THR A 469 8.93 3.01 19.75
CA THR A 469 9.14 2.01 18.71
C THR A 469 10.64 1.84 18.44
N LYS A 470 11.09 0.59 18.26
CA LYS A 470 12.43 0.30 17.71
C LYS A 470 12.44 0.64 16.21
N ASN A 471 13.59 1.08 15.68
CA ASN A 471 13.76 1.39 14.25
C ASN A 471 13.38 0.20 13.34
N GLU A 472 13.58 -1.03 13.82
CA GLU A 472 13.23 -2.30 13.16
C GLU A 472 11.73 -2.38 12.77
N ASN A 473 10.84 -1.63 13.45
CA ASN A 473 9.40 -1.64 13.17
C ASN A 473 8.97 -0.74 11.99
N ARG A 474 9.85 0.14 11.50
CA ARG A 474 9.51 1.14 10.48
C ARG A 474 8.93 0.51 9.21
N TYR A 475 9.53 -0.58 8.74
CA TYR A 475 9.08 -1.30 7.54
C TYR A 475 7.68 -1.89 7.73
N ILE A 476 7.44 -2.56 8.84
CA ILE A 476 6.14 -3.20 9.13
C ILE A 476 5.05 -2.14 9.30
N ILE A 477 5.35 -1.01 9.94
CA ILE A 477 4.41 0.10 10.09
C ILE A 477 4.07 0.71 8.72
N LYS A 478 5.05 0.90 7.82
CA LYS A 478 4.81 1.34 6.43
C LYS A 478 3.84 0.39 5.70
N ARG A 479 4.02 -0.92 5.87
CA ARG A 479 3.12 -1.94 5.31
C ARG A 479 1.72 -1.89 5.91
N LEU A 480 1.62 -1.72 7.23
CA LEU A 480 0.35 -1.56 7.93
C LEU A 480 -0.41 -0.34 7.41
N ILE A 481 0.24 0.81 7.25
CA ILE A 481 -0.35 2.04 6.68
C ILE A 481 -0.89 1.77 5.27
N TYR A 482 -0.12 1.08 4.45
CA TYR A 482 -0.53 0.74 3.08
C TYR A 482 -1.72 -0.22 3.06
N TYR A 483 -1.71 -1.28 3.88
CA TYR A 483 -2.84 -2.20 3.98
C TYR A 483 -4.11 -1.50 4.46
N ILE A 484 -3.99 -0.60 5.44
CA ILE A 484 -5.09 0.27 5.89
C ILE A 484 -5.60 1.12 4.72
N ASN A 485 -4.71 1.77 3.96
CA ASN A 485 -5.09 2.60 2.81
C ASN A 485 -5.87 1.80 1.77
N ARG A 486 -5.45 0.57 1.46
CA ARG A 486 -6.15 -0.33 0.54
C ARG A 486 -7.49 -0.80 1.11
N SER A 487 -7.56 -1.04 2.42
CA SER A 487 -8.80 -1.46 3.07
C SER A 487 -9.84 -0.33 3.12
N LEU A 488 -9.40 0.93 3.13
CA LEU A 488 -10.28 2.09 3.04
C LEU A 488 -11.01 2.23 1.68
N GLU A 489 -10.65 1.43 0.66
CA GLU A 489 -11.36 1.37 -0.62
C GLU A 489 -12.85 1.05 -0.46
N ILE A 490 -13.24 0.32 0.58
CA ILE A 490 -14.64 -0.04 0.85
C ILE A 490 -15.53 1.20 1.04
N TYR A 491 -14.99 2.25 1.65
CA TYR A 491 -15.69 3.53 1.84
C TYR A 491 -15.65 4.42 0.60
N LYS A 492 -14.94 4.01 -0.46
CA LYS A 492 -14.87 4.83 -1.68
C LYS A 492 -16.20 4.96 -2.38
N ASN A 493 -17.16 4.05 -2.26
CA ASN A 493 -18.43 4.21 -2.97
C ASN A 493 -19.21 5.44 -2.46
N SER A 494 -19.26 5.66 -1.15
CA SER A 494 -19.85 6.86 -0.56
C SER A 494 -19.02 8.13 -0.80
N LEU A 495 -17.71 7.98 -1.07
CA LEU A 495 -16.83 9.08 -1.48
C LEU A 495 -16.78 9.30 -3.00
N LYS A 496 -17.20 8.31 -3.81
CA LYS A 496 -17.24 8.31 -5.28
C LYS A 496 -18.58 8.82 -5.80
N GLN A 497 -19.65 8.69 -5.00
CA GLN A 497 -21.00 8.91 -5.51
C GLN A 497 -21.39 10.36 -5.79
N GLU A 498 -20.59 11.37 -5.47
CA GLU A 498 -20.82 12.72 -6.00
C GLU A 498 -19.50 13.49 -5.97
N TYR A 499 -18.99 13.81 -7.15
CA TYR A 499 -18.04 14.91 -7.28
C TYR A 499 -18.77 16.18 -6.80
N PHE A 500 -18.14 16.98 -5.95
CA PHE A 500 -18.69 18.27 -5.49
C PHE A 500 -19.79 18.22 -4.41
N ILE A 501 -19.73 17.28 -3.46
CA ILE A 501 -20.64 17.28 -2.30
C ILE A 501 -20.30 18.43 -1.33
N LEU A 502 -21.30 19.28 -1.04
CA LEU A 502 -21.31 20.14 0.14
C LEU A 502 -21.82 19.34 1.34
N SER A 503 -21.22 19.53 2.52
CA SER A 503 -21.54 18.82 3.78
C SER A 503 -23.03 18.77 4.15
N GLN A 504 -23.79 19.74 3.65
CA GLN A 504 -25.21 19.95 3.86
C GLN A 504 -26.09 18.90 3.16
N ASN A 505 -25.57 18.27 2.10
CA ASN A 505 -26.32 17.34 1.23
C ASN A 505 -26.10 15.86 1.58
N LEU A 506 -25.22 15.55 2.54
CA LEU A 506 -24.88 14.18 2.91
C LEU A 506 -25.99 13.51 3.74
N LYS A 507 -26.43 12.33 3.32
CA LYS A 507 -27.33 11.45 4.10
C LYS A 507 -26.63 10.99 5.39
N SER A 508 -27.43 10.63 6.41
CA SER A 508 -26.90 10.21 7.72
C SER A 508 -25.95 9.02 7.62
N GLU A 509 -26.21 8.06 6.72
CA GLU A 509 -25.37 6.89 6.48
C GLU A 509 -24.01 7.28 5.88
N GLN A 510 -24.01 8.14 4.85
CA GLN A 510 -22.79 8.67 4.21
C GLN A 510 -21.92 9.44 5.20
N LYS A 511 -22.53 10.23 6.11
CA LYS A 511 -21.79 10.92 7.19
C LYS A 511 -21.09 9.92 8.11
N GLY A 512 -21.73 8.80 8.44
CA GLY A 512 -21.12 7.74 9.26
C GLY A 512 -19.88 7.11 8.60
N GLU A 513 -19.94 6.82 7.30
CA GLU A 513 -18.80 6.28 6.56
C GLU A 513 -17.64 7.28 6.43
N ILE A 514 -17.94 8.57 6.21
CA ILE A 514 -16.91 9.62 6.16
C ILE A 514 -16.20 9.76 7.51
N ILE A 515 -16.94 9.68 8.63
CA ILE A 515 -16.34 9.71 9.97
C ILE A 515 -15.38 8.53 10.16
N LYS A 516 -15.79 7.30 9.82
CA LYS A 516 -14.90 6.13 9.87
C LYS A 516 -13.65 6.32 9.01
N TYR A 517 -13.82 6.81 7.78
CA TYR A 517 -12.72 7.06 6.86
C TYR A 517 -11.71 8.08 7.41
N VAL A 518 -12.21 9.20 7.94
CA VAL A 518 -11.41 10.26 8.55
C VAL A 518 -10.66 9.75 9.79
N ASN A 519 -11.32 8.94 10.63
CA ASN A 519 -10.69 8.35 11.81
C ASN A 519 -9.51 7.44 11.43
N TRP A 520 -9.67 6.62 10.40
CA TRP A 520 -8.60 5.76 9.89
C TRP A 520 -7.44 6.54 9.28
N ILE A 521 -7.68 7.67 8.60
CA ILE A 521 -6.60 8.56 8.16
C ILE A 521 -5.80 9.05 9.38
N TYR A 522 -6.47 9.45 10.47
CA TYR A 522 -5.78 9.88 11.69
C TYR A 522 -4.95 8.76 12.33
N ILE A 523 -5.44 7.52 12.30
CA ILE A 523 -4.67 6.35 12.73
C ILE A 523 -3.41 6.17 11.87
N GLN A 524 -3.51 6.33 10.55
CA GLN A 524 -2.34 6.26 9.66
C GLN A 524 -1.34 7.39 9.91
N ILE A 525 -1.81 8.60 10.25
CA ILE A 525 -0.96 9.71 10.69
C ILE A 525 -0.21 9.32 11.96
N TYR A 526 -0.90 8.76 12.95
CA TYR A 526 -0.30 8.34 14.22
C TYR A 526 0.77 7.25 13.99
N LEU A 527 0.45 6.24 13.18
CA LEU A 527 1.40 5.21 12.75
C LEU A 527 2.61 5.81 12.02
N SER A 528 2.39 6.77 11.13
CA SER A 528 3.47 7.49 10.43
C SER A 528 4.39 8.21 11.41
N GLY A 529 3.82 8.79 12.47
CA GLY A 529 4.59 9.39 13.58
C GLY A 529 5.44 8.37 14.34
N LEU A 530 4.89 7.19 14.66
CA LEU A 530 5.63 6.09 15.30
C LEU A 530 6.79 5.56 14.46
N ALA A 531 6.74 5.71 13.14
CA ALA A 531 7.76 5.24 12.19
C ALA A 531 8.65 6.37 11.61
N ASP A 532 8.54 7.59 12.13
CA ASP A 532 9.22 8.81 11.66
C ASP A 532 9.07 9.05 10.14
N LEU A 533 7.90 8.71 9.59
CA LEU A 533 7.57 8.89 8.17
C LEU A 533 6.99 10.28 7.93
N VAL A 534 7.82 11.32 8.02
CA VAL A 534 7.38 12.73 8.00
C VAL A 534 6.57 13.10 6.75
N VAL A 535 7.07 12.74 5.56
CA VAL A 535 6.40 13.06 4.28
C VAL A 535 5.05 12.35 4.16
N GLU A 536 5.01 11.07 4.53
CA GLU A 536 3.79 10.27 4.51
C GLU A 536 2.74 10.84 5.48
N SER A 537 3.18 11.16 6.70
CA SER A 537 2.34 11.82 7.70
C SER A 537 1.73 13.10 7.13
N ASN A 538 2.53 14.01 6.56
CA ASN A 538 2.02 15.28 6.04
C ASN A 538 1.05 15.12 4.85
N ILE A 539 1.24 14.12 3.98
CA ILE A 539 0.25 13.78 2.94
C ILE A 539 -1.08 13.37 3.58
N LEU A 540 -1.03 12.53 4.61
CA LEU A 540 -2.22 12.09 5.34
C LEU A 540 -2.86 13.21 6.15
N ILE A 541 -2.09 14.12 6.76
CA ILE A 541 -2.63 15.30 7.47
C ILE A 541 -3.39 16.21 6.52
N SER A 542 -2.82 16.47 5.35
CA SER A 542 -3.47 17.26 4.30
C SER A 542 -4.82 16.63 3.90
N LYS A 543 -4.83 15.31 3.66
CA LYS A 543 -6.06 14.56 3.38
C LYS A 543 -7.05 14.63 4.54
N PHE A 544 -6.58 14.47 5.78
CA PHE A 544 -7.40 14.52 6.99
C PHE A 544 -8.15 15.86 7.08
N TYR A 545 -7.45 16.98 6.92
CA TYR A 545 -8.09 18.30 6.90
C TYR A 545 -9.07 18.45 5.73
N ARG A 546 -8.69 18.02 4.53
CA ARG A 546 -9.55 18.09 3.35
C ARG A 546 -10.85 17.31 3.54
N PHE A 547 -10.81 16.08 4.01
CA PHE A 547 -12.01 15.26 4.23
C PHE A 547 -12.86 15.74 5.41
N ASN A 548 -12.27 16.33 6.45
CA ASN A 548 -13.04 16.95 7.53
C ASN A 548 -13.91 18.13 7.06
N THR A 549 -13.60 18.78 5.94
CA THR A 549 -14.48 19.83 5.36
C THR A 549 -15.88 19.31 5.02
N LEU A 550 -16.00 18.01 4.69
CA LEU A 550 -17.29 17.37 4.39
C LEU A 550 -18.17 17.19 5.64
N LEU A 551 -17.59 17.30 6.84
CA LEU A 551 -18.29 17.17 8.11
C LEU A 551 -18.65 18.52 8.73
N LEU A 552 -18.15 19.63 8.18
CA LEU A 552 -18.38 20.99 8.69
C LEU A 552 -19.52 21.70 7.96
N ILE A 553 -20.42 22.34 8.71
CA ILE A 553 -21.50 23.15 8.13
C ILE A 553 -20.99 24.55 7.73
N ASN A 554 -20.03 25.10 8.47
CA ASN A 554 -19.51 26.44 8.25
C ASN A 554 -18.47 26.48 7.12
N LYS A 555 -18.74 27.32 6.12
CA LYS A 555 -17.89 27.57 4.96
C LYS A 555 -16.52 28.17 5.34
N ALA A 556 -16.47 29.09 6.30
CA ALA A 556 -15.23 29.74 6.71
C ALA A 556 -14.27 28.74 7.38
N ASP A 557 -14.80 27.85 8.21
CA ASP A 557 -14.02 26.78 8.85
C ASP A 557 -13.48 25.78 7.81
N SER A 558 -14.27 25.50 6.77
CA SER A 558 -13.84 24.67 5.65
C SER A 558 -12.71 25.31 4.84
N GLU A 559 -12.79 26.63 4.57
CA GLU A 559 -11.68 27.37 3.94
C GLU A 559 -10.42 27.32 4.79
N LYS A 560 -10.55 27.52 6.11
CA LYS A 560 -9.45 27.48 7.06
C LYS A 560 -8.73 26.13 7.04
N LEU A 561 -9.47 25.01 7.05
CA LEU A 561 -8.90 23.67 6.95
C LEU A 561 -8.13 23.46 5.64
N LEU A 562 -8.67 23.90 4.50
CA LEU A 562 -8.02 23.75 3.19
C LEU A 562 -6.74 24.59 3.07
N LEU A 563 -6.73 25.80 3.65
CA LEU A 563 -5.52 26.63 3.71
C LEU A 563 -4.41 25.98 4.55
N ASN A 564 -4.78 25.40 5.70
CA ASN A 564 -3.84 24.63 6.53
C ASN A 564 -3.37 23.34 5.84
N ALA A 565 -4.26 22.64 5.13
CA ALA A 565 -3.90 21.45 4.35
C ALA A 565 -2.84 21.78 3.28
N PHE A 566 -3.05 22.88 2.55
CA PHE A 566 -2.10 23.32 1.53
C PHE A 566 -0.73 23.72 2.11
N TYR A 567 -0.72 24.39 3.25
CA TYR A 567 0.52 24.78 3.93
C TYR A 567 1.35 23.54 4.31
N ILE A 568 0.70 22.53 4.89
CA ILE A 568 1.33 21.29 5.31
C ILE A 568 1.89 20.51 4.11
N ILE A 569 1.10 20.34 3.05
CA ILE A 569 1.54 19.57 1.88
C ILE A 569 2.66 20.28 1.09
N SER A 570 2.66 21.62 1.08
CA SER A 570 3.75 22.40 0.47
C SER A 570 5.05 22.32 1.30
N ASN A 571 4.92 22.18 2.62
CA ASN A 571 6.01 21.98 3.57
C ASN A 571 6.16 20.49 3.99
N SER A 572 6.03 19.56 3.04
CA SER A 572 5.91 18.11 3.32
C SER A 572 7.08 17.46 4.07
N THR A 573 8.25 18.10 4.12
CA THR A 573 9.43 17.57 4.83
C THR A 573 9.55 18.06 6.28
N LYS A 574 8.76 19.04 6.70
CA LYS A 574 8.75 19.58 8.07
C LYS A 574 7.75 18.80 8.93
N LYS A 575 8.08 18.51 10.19
CA LYS A 575 7.10 17.91 11.12
C LYS A 575 6.05 18.95 11.50
N HIS A 576 4.78 18.56 11.41
CA HIS A 576 3.63 19.38 11.80
C HIS A 576 2.83 18.68 12.90
N ASN A 577 2.31 19.47 13.84
CA ASN A 577 1.41 18.99 14.87
C ASN A 577 -0.05 19.21 14.43
N ILE A 578 -0.95 18.37 14.94
CA ILE A 578 -2.36 18.41 14.57
C ILE A 578 -3.18 18.60 15.86
N PRO A 579 -3.97 19.67 15.95
CA PRO A 579 -4.75 19.95 17.15
C PRO A 579 -6.02 19.12 17.16
N VAL A 580 -5.94 17.90 17.70
CA VAL A 580 -7.05 16.93 17.71
C VAL A 580 -7.39 16.52 19.13
N VAL A 581 -8.69 16.37 19.39
CA VAL A 581 -9.24 15.87 20.67
C VAL A 581 -10.20 14.72 20.42
N LEU A 582 -10.23 13.76 21.35
CA LEU A 582 -11.20 12.68 21.37
C LEU A 582 -12.43 13.12 22.16
N LYS A 583 -13.57 13.33 21.48
CA LYS A 583 -14.83 13.73 22.10
C LYS A 583 -15.95 12.79 21.66
N ASN A 584 -16.73 12.24 22.60
CA ASN A 584 -17.83 11.31 22.31
C ASN A 584 -17.45 10.12 21.40
N ASN A 585 -16.24 9.56 21.55
CA ASN A 585 -15.69 8.52 20.65
C ASN A 585 -15.56 8.97 19.18
N ASN A 586 -15.36 10.27 18.93
CA ASN A 586 -14.99 10.79 17.62
C ASN A 586 -13.71 11.62 17.72
N ILE A 587 -12.99 11.69 16.61
CA ILE A 587 -11.76 12.46 16.44
C ILE A 587 -12.15 13.85 15.91
N GLU A 588 -12.07 14.88 16.76
CA GLU A 588 -12.47 16.25 16.41
C GLU A 588 -11.25 17.19 16.30
N ILE A 589 -11.24 18.03 15.27
CA ILE A 589 -10.21 19.07 15.10
C ILE A 589 -10.56 20.27 15.99
N THR A 590 -9.61 20.72 16.80
CA THR A 590 -9.74 21.96 17.58
C THR A 590 -9.43 23.15 16.68
N LEU A 591 -10.44 23.62 15.92
CA LEU A 591 -10.30 24.69 14.91
C LEU A 591 -9.72 26.00 15.46
N SER A 592 -9.91 26.29 16.75
CA SER A 592 -9.36 27.49 17.41
C SER A 592 -7.84 27.47 17.58
N GLN A 593 -7.21 26.30 17.49
CA GLN A 593 -5.74 26.14 17.56
C GLN A 593 -5.07 26.22 16.18
N LEU A 594 -5.85 26.25 15.10
CA LEU A 594 -5.33 26.44 13.74
C LEU A 594 -5.27 27.93 13.40
N GLU A 595 -4.28 28.30 12.60
CA GLU A 595 -4.21 29.65 12.02
C GLU A 595 -5.29 29.83 10.96
N ASP A 596 -5.86 31.04 10.85
CA ASP A 596 -6.89 31.32 9.85
C ASP A 596 -6.34 31.22 8.41
N ASN A 597 -5.09 31.62 8.21
CA ASN A 597 -4.35 31.37 6.99
C ASN A 597 -2.83 31.30 7.24
N PRO A 598 -2.24 30.10 7.32
CA PRO A 598 -0.80 29.93 7.55
C PRO A 598 0.08 30.25 6.33
N ASN A 599 -0.52 30.55 5.17
CA ASN A 599 0.20 30.86 3.94
C ASN A 599 0.46 32.38 3.75
N LYS A 600 0.15 33.23 4.74
CA LYS A 600 0.12 34.68 4.56
C LYS A 600 1.48 35.36 4.76
N PHE A 601 2.12 35.78 3.68
CA PHE A 601 3.29 36.67 3.59
C PHE A 601 2.96 37.95 2.76
N ILE A 602 3.98 38.72 2.36
CA ILE A 602 3.80 39.90 1.50
C ILE A 602 3.40 39.46 0.09
N ALA A 603 2.32 40.01 -0.46
CA ALA A 603 1.84 39.66 -1.80
C ALA A 603 2.82 40.13 -2.89
N LEU A 604 2.95 39.32 -3.96
CA LEU A 604 3.75 39.69 -5.12
C LEU A 604 3.09 40.86 -5.88
N ASN A 605 3.90 41.83 -6.31
CA ASN A 605 3.44 42.84 -7.24
C ASN A 605 3.36 42.23 -8.65
N LEU A 606 2.15 42.12 -9.20
CA LEU A 606 1.91 41.48 -10.51
C LEU A 606 2.09 42.43 -11.71
N ASP A 607 2.46 43.69 -11.48
CA ASP A 607 2.63 44.69 -12.56
C ASP A 607 3.98 44.55 -13.31
N GLU A 608 4.85 43.63 -12.90
CA GLU A 608 6.12 43.37 -13.58
C GLU A 608 5.94 42.54 -14.86
N GLU A 609 6.68 42.91 -15.92
CA GLU A 609 6.62 42.22 -17.23
C GLU A 609 7.21 40.80 -17.18
N TYR A 610 8.14 40.53 -16.26
CA TYR A 610 8.70 39.21 -15.98
C TYR A 610 9.26 39.16 -14.56
N PHE A 611 9.39 37.96 -14.00
CA PHE A 611 9.98 37.74 -12.69
C PHE A 611 11.24 36.90 -12.80
N LYS A 612 12.25 37.20 -11.99
CA LYS A 612 13.42 36.33 -11.81
C LYS A 612 13.13 35.33 -10.68
N THR A 613 13.25 34.04 -10.98
CA THR A 613 13.04 32.96 -10.00
C THR A 613 14.30 32.14 -9.81
N ILE A 614 14.42 31.55 -8.62
CA ILE A 614 15.37 30.48 -8.33
C ILE A 614 14.61 29.16 -8.38
N ILE A 615 15.16 28.19 -9.11
CA ILE A 615 14.70 26.80 -9.15
C ILE A 615 15.54 26.02 -8.15
N VAL A 616 14.88 25.54 -7.10
CA VAL A 616 15.52 25.01 -5.88
C VAL A 616 15.66 23.48 -5.95
N GLN A 617 14.64 22.81 -6.44
CA GLN A 617 14.60 21.36 -6.49
C GLN A 617 13.68 20.85 -7.59
N LYS A 618 13.97 19.65 -8.07
CA LYS A 618 13.06 18.90 -8.91
C LYS A 618 11.77 18.56 -8.13
N HIS A 619 10.66 18.51 -8.85
CA HIS A 619 9.39 18.01 -8.35
C HIS A 619 8.70 17.18 -9.43
N TYR A 620 7.60 16.49 -9.11
CA TYR A 620 6.93 15.62 -10.08
C TYR A 620 6.62 16.36 -11.39
N ASN A 621 7.17 15.89 -12.51
CA ASN A 621 7.04 16.50 -13.85
C ASN A 621 7.27 18.03 -13.89
N GLY A 622 8.21 18.55 -13.10
CA GLY A 622 8.58 19.97 -13.13
C GLY A 622 9.61 20.33 -12.06
N PHE A 623 9.60 21.58 -11.63
CA PHE A 623 10.50 22.06 -10.60
C PHE A 623 9.80 23.03 -9.64
N LYS A 624 10.25 23.05 -8.37
CA LYS A 624 9.84 24.09 -7.43
C LYS A 624 10.56 25.40 -7.76
N ALA A 625 9.79 26.47 -7.86
CA ALA A 625 10.24 27.83 -8.15
C ALA A 625 9.96 28.72 -6.94
N THR A 626 10.77 29.75 -6.71
CA THR A 626 10.57 30.71 -5.61
C THR A 626 10.87 32.13 -6.07
N ILE A 627 9.96 33.05 -5.75
CA ILE A 627 10.15 34.51 -5.87
C ILE A 627 10.07 35.11 -4.46
N GLY A 628 11.20 35.57 -3.92
CA GLY A 628 11.28 35.97 -2.52
C GLY A 628 10.88 34.81 -1.60
N GLU A 629 9.86 35.01 -0.78
CA GLU A 629 9.28 33.99 0.12
C GLU A 629 8.10 33.22 -0.50
N THR A 630 7.62 33.63 -1.68
CA THR A 630 6.48 32.98 -2.33
C THR A 630 6.96 31.75 -3.09
N GLU A 631 6.35 30.60 -2.79
CA GLU A 631 6.60 29.34 -3.50
C GLU A 631 5.77 29.26 -4.79
N GLY A 632 6.28 28.52 -5.76
CA GLY A 632 5.60 28.25 -7.01
C GLY A 632 6.09 26.99 -7.69
N PHE A 633 5.49 26.71 -8.85
CA PHE A 633 5.78 25.53 -9.64
C PHE A 633 6.04 25.91 -11.09
N LEU A 634 7.13 25.37 -11.65
CA LEU A 634 7.48 25.43 -13.06
C LEU A 634 7.27 24.05 -13.70
N PRO A 635 6.14 23.83 -14.41
CA PRO A 635 5.85 22.55 -15.07
C PRO A 635 6.86 22.22 -16.16
N PHE A 636 7.19 20.94 -16.34
CA PHE A 636 8.19 20.49 -17.34
C PHE A 636 7.86 20.91 -18.78
N GLN A 637 6.57 20.96 -19.13
CA GLN A 637 6.10 21.42 -20.43
C GLN A 637 6.36 22.92 -20.69
N ASN A 638 6.49 23.70 -19.61
CA ASN A 638 6.71 25.16 -19.66
C ASN A 638 8.20 25.53 -19.57
N ILE A 639 9.12 24.59 -19.80
CA ILE A 639 10.57 24.80 -19.75
C ILE A 639 11.13 24.83 -21.17
N THR A 640 11.78 25.93 -21.51
CA THR A 640 12.37 26.24 -22.82
C THR A 640 13.87 25.95 -22.86
N ASP A 641 14.57 26.06 -21.72
CA ASP A 641 15.98 25.71 -21.58
C ASP A 641 16.18 24.19 -21.52
N ILE A 642 16.78 23.64 -22.57
CA ILE A 642 17.11 22.22 -22.70
C ILE A 642 18.02 21.75 -21.57
N ASN A 643 18.96 22.58 -21.11
CA ASN A 643 19.91 22.20 -20.07
C ASN A 643 19.23 22.08 -18.70
N LEU A 644 18.31 22.99 -18.37
CA LEU A 644 17.48 22.87 -17.16
C LEU A 644 16.55 21.65 -17.27
N LYS A 645 15.95 21.45 -18.44
CA LYS A 645 15.01 20.35 -18.71
C LYS A 645 15.64 18.97 -18.62
N GLN A 646 16.88 18.83 -19.08
CA GLN A 646 17.65 17.58 -19.03
C GLN A 646 18.45 17.41 -17.73
N ASN A 647 18.41 18.39 -16.82
CA ASN A 647 19.17 18.33 -15.59
C ASN A 647 18.65 17.20 -14.68
N LYS A 648 19.57 16.30 -14.29
CA LYS A 648 19.29 15.13 -13.43
C LYS A 648 19.56 15.37 -11.95
N GLN A 649 20.10 16.53 -11.57
CA GLN A 649 20.40 16.86 -10.17
C GLN A 649 19.10 17.11 -9.37
N GLU A 650 18.99 16.52 -8.17
CA GLU A 650 17.81 16.69 -7.30
C GLU A 650 17.74 18.08 -6.66
N SER A 651 18.89 18.61 -6.20
CA SER A 651 19.01 19.99 -5.70
C SER A 651 19.62 20.89 -6.76
N LEU A 652 18.96 22.01 -7.03
CA LEU A 652 19.34 22.98 -8.04
C LEU A 652 19.49 24.36 -7.39
N GLU A 653 20.40 25.15 -7.92
CA GLU A 653 20.39 26.60 -7.72
C GLU A 653 20.45 27.16 -9.14
N TRP A 654 19.31 27.09 -9.82
CA TRP A 654 19.20 27.53 -11.20
C TRP A 654 18.36 28.81 -11.25
N GLU A 655 18.92 29.88 -11.77
CA GLU A 655 18.24 31.16 -11.86
C GLU A 655 17.69 31.34 -13.28
N THR A 656 16.41 31.72 -13.41
CA THR A 656 15.80 31.95 -14.73
C THR A 656 14.70 33.01 -14.66
N ASN A 657 14.46 33.70 -15.78
CA ASN A 657 13.32 34.61 -15.91
C ASN A 657 12.07 33.85 -16.35
N ILE A 658 10.96 34.13 -15.69
CA ILE A 658 9.68 33.47 -15.84
C ILE A 658 8.54 34.48 -16.01
N ASP A 659 7.45 34.00 -16.58
CA ASP A 659 6.14 34.65 -16.59
C ASP A 659 5.18 33.86 -15.67
N ILE A 660 4.41 34.56 -14.85
CA ILE A 660 3.45 33.96 -13.91
C ILE A 660 2.13 33.72 -14.64
N THR A 661 1.82 32.45 -14.89
CA THR A 661 0.58 32.04 -15.58
C THR A 661 -0.64 32.04 -14.66
N LEU A 662 -0.46 31.71 -13.38
CA LEU A 662 -1.50 31.69 -12.36
C LEU A 662 -0.92 32.15 -11.03
N TYR A 663 -1.61 33.04 -10.32
CA TYR A 663 -1.24 33.48 -8.97
C TYR A 663 -2.43 33.47 -8.01
N CYS A 664 -2.22 32.97 -6.80
CA CYS A 664 -3.19 33.03 -5.73
C CYS A 664 -2.61 33.70 -4.48
N SER A 665 -3.18 34.81 -4.05
CA SER A 665 -2.77 35.53 -2.83
C SER A 665 -3.18 34.82 -1.54
N LYS A 666 -4.29 34.04 -1.54
CA LYS A 666 -4.72 33.27 -0.35
C LYS A 666 -3.76 32.12 -0.03
N PHE A 667 -3.36 31.34 -1.03
CA PHE A 667 -2.40 30.23 -0.89
C PHE A 667 -0.93 30.67 -1.05
N GLN A 668 -0.71 31.91 -1.49
CA GLN A 668 0.60 32.44 -1.85
C GLN A 668 1.41 31.48 -2.71
N TYR A 669 0.78 31.10 -3.80
CA TYR A 669 1.31 30.13 -4.72
C TYR A 669 1.15 30.59 -6.15
N PHE A 670 2.18 30.37 -6.95
CA PHE A 670 2.16 30.67 -8.38
C PHE A 670 2.50 29.46 -9.24
N ILE A 671 1.97 29.45 -10.46
CA ILE A 671 2.40 28.54 -11.52
C ILE A 671 2.98 29.40 -12.64
N CYS A 672 4.17 29.05 -13.11
CA CYS A 672 4.89 29.87 -14.06
C CYS A 672 5.27 29.11 -15.35
N LYS A 673 5.75 29.88 -16.32
CA LYS A 673 6.45 29.38 -17.49
C LYS A 673 7.79 30.09 -17.64
N GLN A 674 8.79 29.38 -18.14
CA GLN A 674 10.05 30.01 -18.52
C GLN A 674 9.79 30.90 -19.74
N LEU A 675 10.43 32.08 -19.78
CA LEU A 675 10.35 32.92 -20.96
C LEU A 675 10.87 32.17 -22.20
N ASP A 676 10.31 32.49 -23.36
CA ASP A 676 10.76 31.93 -24.62
C ASP A 676 12.17 32.42 -24.95
N LYS A 677 12.99 31.55 -25.57
CA LYS A 677 14.38 31.89 -25.94
C LYS A 677 14.49 33.10 -26.88
N GLU A 678 13.42 33.40 -27.60
CA GLU A 678 13.31 34.52 -28.53
C GLU A 678 12.99 35.85 -27.83
N SER A 679 12.60 35.81 -26.55
CA SER A 679 12.34 37.01 -25.75
C SER A 679 13.64 37.75 -25.43
N GLN A 680 13.62 39.08 -25.54
CA GLN A 680 14.75 39.94 -25.15
C GLN A 680 15.11 39.81 -23.66
N ASN A 681 14.15 39.41 -22.83
CA ASN A 681 14.30 39.24 -21.39
C ASN A 681 14.61 37.79 -20.98
N TYR A 682 14.91 36.89 -21.93
CA TYR A 682 15.27 35.51 -21.62
C TYR A 682 16.56 35.43 -20.80
N TYR A 683 16.52 34.69 -19.70
CA TYR A 683 17.68 34.42 -18.86
C TYR A 683 17.55 33.05 -18.19
N SER A 684 18.65 32.28 -18.15
CA SER A 684 18.70 30.96 -17.54
C SER A 684 20.15 30.56 -17.23
N LYS A 685 20.48 30.28 -15.96
CA LYS A 685 21.85 29.99 -15.51
C LYS A 685 21.89 29.02 -14.32
N ASN A 686 22.77 28.00 -14.39
CA ASN A 686 23.10 27.13 -13.26
C ASN A 686 24.18 27.78 -12.36
N LEU A 687 23.92 27.90 -11.06
CA LEU A 687 24.81 28.54 -10.09
C LEU A 687 25.73 27.56 -9.33
N LYS A 688 25.58 26.23 -9.49
CA LYS A 688 26.11 25.20 -8.57
C LYS A 688 27.28 24.32 -9.06
N ARG A 689 27.94 24.63 -10.18
CA ARG A 689 29.07 23.82 -10.68
C ARG A 689 30.28 23.87 -9.72
N ASP A 690 30.46 22.84 -8.89
CA ASP A 690 31.75 22.15 -8.59
C ASP A 690 31.76 21.38 -7.26
N LYS A 691 31.40 20.08 -7.24
CA LYS A 691 31.91 19.10 -6.25
C LYS A 691 31.91 17.67 -6.84
N LYS A 692 33.10 17.07 -7.01
CA LYS A 692 33.25 15.61 -7.26
C LYS A 692 33.28 14.84 -5.95
N LEU A 693 32.66 13.66 -5.91
CA LEU A 693 32.56 12.79 -4.72
C LEU A 693 33.78 11.84 -4.63
N ASN A 694 34.30 11.62 -3.41
CA ASN A 694 35.42 10.71 -3.18
C ASN A 694 34.94 9.29 -2.85
N ARG A 695 35.65 8.28 -3.35
CA ARG A 695 35.43 6.85 -3.06
C ARG A 695 35.50 6.57 -1.54
N GLY A 696 34.64 5.70 -1.04
CA GLY A 696 34.61 5.25 0.35
C GLY A 696 33.73 6.06 1.31
N LYS A 697 33.01 7.09 0.81
CA LYS A 697 31.97 7.77 1.59
C LYS A 697 30.68 6.95 1.61
N ILE A 698 29.93 7.07 2.70
CA ILE A 698 28.55 6.58 2.78
C ILE A 698 27.63 7.77 2.55
N ILE A 699 26.76 7.63 1.56
CA ILE A 699 25.74 8.63 1.18
C ILE A 699 24.36 7.97 1.24
N TYR A 700 23.30 8.78 1.21
CA TYR A 700 21.95 8.25 1.02
C TYR A 700 21.54 8.38 -0.43
N GLY A 701 20.81 7.38 -0.92
CA GLY A 701 20.21 7.42 -2.24
C GLY A 701 18.78 6.89 -2.22
N ILE A 702 17.98 7.33 -3.19
CA ILE A 702 16.60 6.94 -3.37
C ILE A 702 16.54 5.86 -4.45
N VAL A 703 15.96 4.70 -4.15
CA VAL A 703 15.75 3.63 -5.12
C VAL A 703 14.82 4.11 -6.23
N LYS A 704 15.24 4.01 -7.49
CA LYS A 704 14.41 4.33 -8.66
C LYS A 704 13.65 3.12 -9.18
N ASN A 705 14.34 1.99 -9.31
CA ASN A 705 13.79 0.73 -9.79
C ASN A 705 14.87 -0.36 -9.73
N VAL A 706 14.40 -1.61 -9.69
CA VAL A 706 15.22 -2.79 -10.01
C VAL A 706 15.10 -3.05 -11.50
N THR A 707 16.23 -3.22 -12.18
CA THR A 707 16.28 -3.42 -13.63
C THR A 707 17.15 -4.61 -14.00
N THR A 708 16.71 -5.34 -15.02
CA THR A 708 17.50 -6.34 -15.74
C THR A 708 18.17 -5.67 -16.93
N PHE A 709 19.49 -5.81 -17.03
CA PHE A 709 20.27 -5.29 -18.16
C PHE A 709 20.44 -6.37 -19.25
N ASP A 710 20.49 -7.65 -18.83
CA ASP A 710 20.69 -8.85 -19.65
C ASP A 710 20.08 -10.05 -18.91
N SER A 711 20.06 -11.25 -19.51
CA SER A 711 19.54 -12.50 -18.87
C SER A 711 20.17 -12.82 -17.51
N ASP A 712 21.38 -12.32 -17.25
CA ASP A 712 22.20 -12.67 -16.09
C ASP A 712 22.63 -11.47 -15.21
N ASN A 713 22.25 -10.23 -15.56
CA ASN A 713 22.68 -9.03 -14.84
C ASN A 713 21.48 -8.22 -14.33
N ILE A 714 21.29 -8.25 -13.01
CA ILE A 714 20.27 -7.48 -12.30
C ILE A 714 20.95 -6.37 -11.47
N GLY A 715 20.33 -5.21 -11.37
CA GLY A 715 20.83 -4.14 -10.50
C GLY A 715 19.74 -3.18 -10.04
N VAL A 716 20.05 -2.42 -8.99
CA VAL A 716 19.15 -1.44 -8.37
C VAL A 716 19.62 -0.04 -8.75
N PHE A 717 18.83 0.67 -9.52
CA PHE A 717 19.09 2.07 -9.84
C PHE A 717 18.77 2.95 -8.64
N ILE A 718 19.65 3.89 -8.37
CA ILE A 718 19.59 4.80 -7.23
C ILE A 718 19.78 6.23 -7.74
N SER A 719 18.98 7.17 -7.25
CA SER A 719 19.27 8.60 -7.32
C SER A 719 19.95 9.11 -6.06
N THR A 720 21.02 9.90 -6.24
CA THR A 720 21.74 10.52 -5.13
C THR A 720 21.94 12.01 -5.39
N GLU A 721 22.31 12.77 -4.36
CA GLU A 721 22.65 14.20 -4.49
C GLU A 721 23.83 14.48 -5.45
N PHE A 722 24.60 13.44 -5.83
CA PHE A 722 25.75 13.52 -6.74
C PHE A 722 25.50 12.93 -8.14
N GLY A 723 24.27 12.52 -8.43
CA GLY A 723 23.87 11.89 -9.69
C GLY A 723 23.26 10.50 -9.50
N ASP A 724 22.80 9.92 -10.61
CA ASP A 724 22.27 8.54 -10.62
C ASP A 724 23.43 7.53 -10.52
N GLY A 725 23.19 6.46 -9.77
CA GLY A 725 24.12 5.36 -9.62
C GLY A 725 23.44 4.01 -9.66
N LEU A 726 24.23 2.97 -9.84
CA LEU A 726 23.75 1.58 -9.92
C LEU A 726 24.43 0.74 -8.86
N ILE A 727 23.62 -0.08 -8.17
CA ILE A 727 24.11 -1.18 -7.34
C ILE A 727 23.94 -2.45 -8.17
N HIS A 728 25.04 -3.08 -8.57
CA HIS A 728 24.98 -4.40 -9.22
C HIS A 728 24.56 -5.46 -8.21
N GLN A 729 23.86 -6.52 -8.65
CA GLN A 729 23.44 -7.65 -7.79
C GLN A 729 24.57 -8.16 -6.88
N ASN A 730 25.77 -8.33 -7.42
CA ASN A 730 26.94 -8.80 -6.67
C ASN A 730 27.36 -7.83 -5.56
N GLU A 731 26.99 -6.56 -5.64
CA GLU A 731 27.27 -5.51 -4.66
C GLU A 731 26.15 -5.33 -3.62
N ILE A 732 25.08 -6.12 -3.71
CA ILE A 732 23.93 -6.09 -2.78
C ILE A 732 24.13 -7.06 -1.62
N THR A 733 24.48 -8.29 -1.92
CA THR A 733 24.60 -9.37 -0.93
C THR A 733 25.59 -10.40 -1.44
N TYR A 734 26.04 -11.28 -0.54
CA TYR A 734 26.80 -12.47 -0.91
C TYR A 734 25.92 -13.56 -1.55
N ASN A 735 24.58 -13.43 -1.44
CA ASN A 735 23.60 -14.39 -1.96
C ASN A 735 23.17 -14.05 -3.39
N LYS A 736 22.77 -15.07 -4.16
CA LYS A 736 22.25 -14.89 -5.52
C LYS A 736 20.75 -14.56 -5.49
N TYR A 737 20.40 -13.29 -5.26
CA TYR A 737 19.01 -12.81 -5.34
C TYR A 737 18.59 -12.52 -6.77
N GLY A 738 17.51 -13.16 -7.24
CA GLY A 738 16.91 -12.91 -8.55
C GLY A 738 16.19 -11.56 -8.63
N TYR A 739 15.61 -11.26 -9.80
CA TYR A 739 14.91 -10.00 -10.02
C TYR A 739 13.78 -9.78 -9.01
N TYR A 740 12.95 -10.79 -8.79
CA TYR A 740 11.84 -10.74 -7.84
C TYR A 740 12.33 -10.58 -6.40
N ASP A 741 13.45 -11.22 -6.05
CA ASP A 741 14.04 -11.09 -4.72
C ASP A 741 14.46 -9.64 -4.45
N LEU A 742 15.23 -9.06 -5.38
CA LEU A 742 15.70 -7.68 -5.28
C LEU A 742 14.56 -6.66 -5.36
N ASN A 743 13.50 -6.94 -6.13
CA ASN A 743 12.35 -6.05 -6.27
C ASN A 743 11.49 -6.00 -4.99
N ASN A 744 11.47 -7.07 -4.19
CA ASN A 744 10.80 -7.04 -2.88
C ASN A 744 11.69 -6.42 -1.78
N ILE A 745 13.02 -6.54 -1.91
CA ILE A 745 13.98 -5.95 -0.96
C ILE A 745 14.08 -4.42 -1.15
N PHE A 746 14.16 -3.95 -2.39
CA PHE A 746 14.34 -2.53 -2.71
C PHE A 746 13.10 -1.98 -3.40
N THR A 747 12.27 -1.27 -2.63
CA THR A 747 11.10 -0.61 -3.20
C THR A 747 11.51 0.74 -3.79
N LYS A 748 10.99 1.08 -4.96
CA LYS A 748 11.11 2.43 -5.52
C LYS A 748 10.74 3.48 -4.47
N GLY A 749 11.47 4.59 -4.41
CA GLY A 749 11.30 5.65 -3.42
C GLY A 749 11.99 5.41 -2.07
N ASP A 750 12.50 4.20 -1.78
CA ASP A 750 13.19 3.94 -0.52
C ASP A 750 14.51 4.71 -0.45
N LYS A 751 14.71 5.44 0.65
CA LYS A 751 15.97 6.13 0.94
C LYS A 751 16.88 5.16 1.72
N ILE A 752 17.93 4.69 1.08
CA ILE A 752 18.86 3.70 1.64
C ILE A 752 20.28 4.25 1.77
N PRO A 753 21.04 3.85 2.81
CA PRO A 753 22.45 4.16 2.92
C PRO A 753 23.24 3.37 1.87
N LEU A 754 24.28 3.97 1.31
CA LEU A 754 25.04 3.42 0.18
C LEU A 754 26.51 3.78 0.27
N TYR A 755 27.35 2.79 0.03
CA TYR A 755 28.79 2.95 0.00
C TYR A 755 29.26 3.33 -1.40
N VAL A 756 30.02 4.42 -1.52
CA VAL A 756 30.51 4.92 -2.82
C VAL A 756 31.71 4.09 -3.27
N LEU A 757 31.53 3.27 -4.30
CA LEU A 757 32.58 2.45 -4.89
C LEU A 757 33.38 3.20 -5.97
N GLY A 758 32.78 4.19 -6.63
CA GLY A 758 33.47 5.03 -7.61
C GLY A 758 32.55 5.60 -8.69
N TYR A 759 33.10 5.86 -9.87
CA TYR A 759 32.38 6.31 -11.06
C TYR A 759 32.70 5.41 -12.25
N ASN A 760 31.71 5.13 -13.10
CA ASN A 760 31.88 4.49 -14.40
C ASN A 760 31.13 5.30 -15.47
N ASN A 761 31.85 5.84 -16.47
CA ASN A 761 31.30 6.67 -17.54
C ASN A 761 30.23 7.68 -17.06
N GLU A 762 30.61 8.51 -16.07
CA GLU A 762 29.78 9.54 -15.41
C GLU A 762 28.70 9.05 -14.43
N ASN A 763 28.36 7.76 -14.38
CA ASN A 763 27.40 7.21 -13.42
C ASN A 763 28.09 6.76 -12.12
N LEU A 764 27.42 6.93 -10.97
CA LEU A 764 27.95 6.48 -9.68
C LEU A 764 27.90 4.95 -9.57
N VAL A 765 29.00 4.33 -9.14
CA VAL A 765 29.01 2.91 -8.77
C VAL A 765 28.86 2.81 -7.27
N LEU A 766 27.82 2.10 -6.83
CA LEU A 766 27.36 2.05 -5.45
C LEU A 766 27.43 0.62 -4.92
N GLY A 767 27.76 0.50 -3.64
CA GLY A 767 27.86 -0.77 -2.93
C GLY A 767 26.94 -0.79 -1.73
N PHE A 768 26.23 -1.89 -1.52
CA PHE A 768 25.32 -2.07 -0.38
C PHE A 768 25.88 -3.10 0.61
N LYS A 769 26.47 -4.20 0.13
CA LYS A 769 27.20 -5.17 0.99
C LYS A 769 28.38 -4.54 1.75
N GLN A 770 28.94 -3.44 1.25
CA GLN A 770 30.03 -2.71 1.91
C GLN A 770 29.58 -1.92 3.16
N LEU A 771 28.29 -1.92 3.47
CA LEU A 771 27.80 -1.42 4.76
C LEU A 771 28.09 -2.40 5.91
N ILE A 772 28.36 -3.67 5.62
CA ILE A 772 28.77 -4.67 6.60
C ILE A 772 30.11 -4.27 7.21
N GLY A 773 30.20 -4.22 8.54
CA GLY A 773 31.36 -3.69 9.27
C GLY A 773 31.35 -2.17 9.46
N THR A 774 30.29 -1.46 9.04
CA THR A 774 30.10 -0.02 9.29
C THR A 774 28.99 0.20 10.32
N ARG A 775 28.80 1.44 10.79
CA ARG A 775 27.68 1.79 11.70
C ARG A 775 26.28 1.55 11.11
N PHE A 776 26.17 1.25 9.81
CA PHE A 776 24.91 0.99 9.10
C PHE A 776 24.66 -0.51 8.84
N GLU A 777 25.47 -1.39 9.43
CA GLU A 777 25.36 -2.85 9.27
C GLU A 777 23.99 -3.41 9.70
N ASN A 778 23.40 -2.89 10.79
CA ASN A 778 22.07 -3.32 11.22
C ASN A 778 20.99 -2.94 10.19
N GLU A 779 21.08 -1.73 9.62
CA GLU A 779 20.13 -1.23 8.61
C GLU A 779 20.25 -2.03 7.29
N TYR A 780 21.46 -2.49 6.95
CA TYR A 780 21.70 -3.43 5.86
C TYR A 780 20.97 -4.76 6.07
N TYR A 781 21.10 -5.35 7.26
CA TYR A 781 20.42 -6.61 7.58
C TYR A 781 18.90 -6.45 7.71
N ASP A 782 18.40 -5.33 8.23
CA ASP A 782 16.97 -5.04 8.31
C ASP A 782 16.30 -4.97 6.93
N ILE A 783 16.97 -4.38 5.96
CA ILE A 783 16.48 -4.28 4.57
C ILE A 783 16.46 -5.67 3.92
N LEU A 784 17.46 -6.53 4.18
CA LEU A 784 17.54 -7.87 3.61
C LEU A 784 16.64 -8.91 4.29
N ASN A 785 16.39 -8.80 5.60
CA ASN A 785 15.68 -9.81 6.40
C ASN A 785 14.15 -9.69 6.36
N ASN A 786 13.58 -8.65 5.75
CA ASN A 786 12.13 -8.41 5.70
C ASN A 786 11.40 -9.10 4.52
N TYR A 787 12.05 -10.06 3.86
CA TYR A 787 11.59 -10.70 2.62
C TYR A 787 10.39 -11.67 2.77
N ASP A 788 10.14 -12.23 3.95
CA ASP A 788 9.25 -13.39 4.13
C ASP A 788 7.81 -13.08 4.57
N ILE A 789 7.32 -11.88 4.29
CA ILE A 789 5.90 -11.56 4.49
C ILE A 789 5.29 -11.41 3.09
N ASP A 790 4.55 -12.44 2.64
CA ASP A 790 3.76 -12.50 1.40
C ASP A 790 3.42 -11.10 0.85
N ILE A 791 4.06 -10.72 -0.25
CA ILE A 791 3.61 -9.61 -1.11
C ILE A 791 3.52 -10.16 -2.52
N THR A 792 2.31 -10.52 -2.93
CA THR A 792 1.90 -10.51 -4.34
C THR A 792 1.08 -9.24 -4.59
N GLU A 793 1.61 -8.07 -4.25
CA GLU A 793 0.91 -6.80 -4.46
C GLU A 793 1.76 -5.88 -5.34
N ASN A 794 1.36 -5.77 -6.61
CA ASN A 794 1.93 -4.86 -7.58
C ASN A 794 1.53 -3.41 -7.21
N LEU A 795 2.37 -2.76 -6.42
CA LEU A 795 2.26 -1.32 -6.15
C LEU A 795 2.45 -0.53 -7.45
N THR A 796 1.55 0.41 -7.70
CA THR A 796 1.68 1.33 -8.83
C THR A 796 2.69 2.43 -8.53
N ASP A 797 3.31 3.00 -9.58
CA ASP A 797 4.18 4.16 -9.46
C ASP A 797 3.48 5.37 -8.79
N GLU A 798 2.16 5.45 -8.93
CA GLU A 798 1.29 6.47 -8.33
C GLU A 798 1.15 6.31 -6.80
N GLU A 799 1.15 5.08 -6.30
CA GLU A 799 1.05 4.78 -4.86
C GLU A 799 2.38 5.02 -4.12
N ILE A 800 3.49 4.81 -4.83
CA ILE A 800 4.83 4.89 -4.27
C ILE A 800 5.39 6.34 -4.31
N ASN A 801 5.13 7.09 -5.38
CA ASN A 801 5.77 8.38 -5.60
C ASN A 801 5.15 9.49 -4.73
N SER A 802 5.85 9.91 -3.67
CA SER A 802 5.39 10.96 -2.76
C SER A 802 5.15 12.30 -3.46
N ASP A 803 5.98 12.67 -4.43
CA ASP A 803 5.83 13.94 -5.16
C ASP A 803 4.59 13.92 -6.07
N PHE A 804 4.31 12.78 -6.71
CA PHE A 804 3.05 12.59 -7.44
C PHE A 804 1.85 12.77 -6.51
N ARG A 805 1.88 12.12 -5.34
CA ARG A 805 0.79 12.17 -4.35
C ARG A 805 0.60 13.56 -3.75
N ILE A 806 1.69 14.31 -3.55
CA ILE A 806 1.67 15.72 -3.13
C ILE A 806 0.98 16.59 -4.17
N GLU A 807 1.36 16.47 -5.44
CA GLU A 807 0.74 17.24 -6.53
C GLU A 807 -0.73 16.89 -6.70
N LEU A 808 -1.07 15.60 -6.62
CA LEU A 808 -2.45 15.14 -6.68
C LEU A 808 -3.30 15.71 -5.53
N GLU A 809 -2.76 15.73 -4.31
CA GLU A 809 -3.45 16.27 -3.14
C GLU A 809 -3.63 17.80 -3.24
N LYS A 810 -2.63 18.55 -3.73
CA LYS A 810 -2.80 19.98 -4.04
C LYS A 810 -3.94 20.22 -5.03
N GLY A 811 -4.04 19.37 -6.07
CA GLY A 811 -5.15 19.40 -7.03
C GLY A 811 -6.52 19.28 -6.34
N PHE A 812 -6.67 18.29 -5.44
CA PHE A 812 -7.92 18.11 -4.68
C PHE A 812 -8.24 19.28 -3.72
N ILE A 813 -7.23 19.87 -3.09
CA ILE A 813 -7.42 21.03 -2.20
C ILE A 813 -7.96 22.22 -2.99
N PHE A 814 -7.32 22.56 -4.11
CA PHE A 814 -7.75 23.69 -4.96
C PHE A 814 -9.12 23.45 -5.58
N GLU A 815 -9.41 22.20 -5.97
CA GLU A 815 -10.71 21.80 -6.48
C GLU A 815 -11.78 22.09 -5.42
N GLN A 816 -11.68 21.49 -4.22
CA GLN A 816 -12.65 21.73 -3.15
C GLN A 816 -12.74 23.20 -2.73
N PHE A 817 -11.62 23.91 -2.67
CA PHE A 817 -11.60 25.33 -2.32
C PHE A 817 -12.37 26.19 -3.32
N ALA A 818 -12.35 25.83 -4.60
CA ALA A 818 -13.11 26.53 -5.64
C ALA A 818 -14.62 26.46 -5.37
N PHE A 819 -15.14 25.31 -4.93
CA PHE A 819 -16.58 25.13 -4.71
C PHE A 819 -17.11 25.91 -3.52
N PHE A 820 -16.26 26.21 -2.54
CA PHE A 820 -16.55 27.17 -1.49
C PHE A 820 -16.38 28.63 -1.94
N LYS A 821 -16.48 28.98 -3.23
CA LYS A 821 -16.51 30.39 -3.68
C LYS A 821 -17.89 30.77 -4.18
N ASP A 822 -18.30 32.00 -3.90
CA ASP A 822 -19.59 32.51 -4.37
C ASP A 822 -19.43 33.08 -5.78
N SER A 823 -18.32 33.77 -6.05
CA SER A 823 -18.02 34.37 -7.35
C SER A 823 -17.55 33.32 -8.38
N ILE A 824 -18.12 33.38 -9.58
CA ILE A 824 -17.73 32.55 -10.73
C ILE A 824 -16.26 32.79 -11.11
N ASP A 825 -15.78 34.04 -11.05
CA ASP A 825 -14.38 34.37 -11.36
C ASP A 825 -13.41 33.71 -10.38
N GLU A 826 -13.77 33.69 -9.09
CA GLU A 826 -12.99 32.96 -8.09
C GLU A 826 -13.04 31.45 -8.34
N LYS A 827 -14.22 30.88 -8.62
CA LYS A 827 -14.36 29.45 -8.97
C LYS A 827 -13.43 29.08 -10.13
N ILE A 828 -13.51 29.81 -11.25
CA ILE A 828 -12.67 29.56 -12.43
C ILE A 828 -11.18 29.66 -12.07
N LYS A 829 -10.78 30.68 -11.29
CA LYS A 829 -9.40 30.87 -10.86
C LYS A 829 -8.85 29.64 -10.11
N TYR A 830 -9.56 29.15 -9.09
CA TYR A 830 -9.10 28.01 -8.30
C TYR A 830 -9.21 26.68 -9.06
N ILE A 831 -10.22 26.51 -9.94
CA ILE A 831 -10.32 25.35 -10.83
C ILE A 831 -9.16 25.30 -11.81
N LYS A 832 -8.68 26.45 -12.33
CA LYS A 832 -7.47 26.51 -13.17
C LYS A 832 -6.22 26.00 -12.44
N PHE A 833 -6.06 26.33 -11.16
CA PHE A 833 -4.99 25.77 -10.33
C PHE A 833 -5.13 24.25 -10.18
N ALA A 834 -6.31 23.77 -9.79
CA ALA A 834 -6.57 22.33 -9.66
C ALA A 834 -6.30 21.58 -10.98
N LYS A 835 -6.77 22.13 -12.10
CA LYS A 835 -6.52 21.59 -13.45
C LYS A 835 -5.02 21.50 -13.76
N ALA A 836 -4.23 22.50 -13.39
CA ALA A 836 -2.78 22.48 -13.63
C ALA A 836 -2.10 21.32 -12.88
N PHE A 837 -2.45 21.09 -11.60
CA PHE A 837 -1.95 19.95 -10.82
C PHE A 837 -2.41 18.59 -11.37
N PHE A 838 -3.68 18.45 -11.75
CA PHE A 838 -4.17 17.21 -12.37
C PHE A 838 -3.57 16.95 -13.75
N SER A 839 -3.31 17.99 -14.54
CA SER A 839 -2.63 17.86 -15.84
C SER A 839 -1.19 17.40 -15.65
N ASN A 840 -0.49 17.93 -14.63
CA ASN A 840 0.88 17.54 -14.31
C ASN A 840 0.99 16.05 -13.94
N THR A 841 -0.02 15.54 -13.23
CA THR A 841 -0.19 14.13 -12.84
C THR A 841 -0.81 13.25 -13.93
N LYS A 842 -1.11 13.78 -15.12
CA LYS A 842 -1.83 13.09 -16.21
C LYS A 842 -3.18 12.49 -15.78
N ASN A 843 -3.80 13.08 -14.77
CA ASN A 843 -5.05 12.62 -14.21
C ASN A 843 -6.23 13.05 -15.11
N ALA A 844 -7.18 12.14 -15.34
CA ALA A 844 -8.37 12.39 -16.16
C ALA A 844 -9.24 13.55 -15.64
N ARG A 845 -9.14 13.89 -14.34
CA ARG A 845 -9.82 15.05 -13.73
C ARG A 845 -9.46 16.38 -14.39
N SER A 846 -8.28 16.51 -15.00
CA SER A 846 -7.91 17.73 -15.73
C SER A 846 -8.86 18.05 -16.90
N TYR A 847 -9.39 17.02 -17.58
CA TYR A 847 -10.38 17.17 -18.63
C TYR A 847 -11.74 17.56 -18.06
N LEU A 848 -12.16 16.93 -16.96
CA LEU A 848 -13.39 17.29 -16.24
C LEU A 848 -13.37 18.76 -15.81
N LEU A 849 -12.30 19.21 -15.18
CA LEU A 849 -12.16 20.60 -14.74
C LEU A 849 -12.12 21.59 -15.90
N ASN A 850 -11.66 21.17 -17.08
CA ASN A 850 -11.77 21.99 -18.28
C ASN A 850 -13.24 22.23 -18.66
N ILE A 851 -14.09 21.19 -18.60
CA ILE A 851 -15.54 21.33 -18.84
C ILE A 851 -16.16 22.31 -17.85
N TYR A 852 -15.80 22.22 -16.56
CA TYR A 852 -16.27 23.17 -15.55
C TYR A 852 -15.84 24.62 -15.85
N ILE A 853 -14.58 24.84 -16.26
CA ILE A 853 -14.11 26.20 -16.64
C ILE A 853 -14.94 26.74 -17.80
N GLU A 854 -15.15 25.96 -18.87
CA GLU A 854 -15.92 26.39 -20.03
C GLU A 854 -17.40 26.61 -19.70
N TYR A 855 -17.97 25.76 -18.84
CA TYR A 855 -19.33 25.93 -18.32
C TYR A 855 -19.47 27.25 -17.54
N PHE A 856 -18.57 27.52 -16.59
CA PHE A 856 -18.60 28.76 -15.82
C PHE A 856 -18.33 30.01 -16.68
N ASN A 857 -17.47 29.93 -17.70
CA ASN A 857 -17.29 31.00 -18.69
C ASN A 857 -18.58 31.24 -19.48
N SER A 858 -19.29 30.17 -19.86
CA SER A 858 -20.58 30.25 -20.56
C SER A 858 -21.62 30.96 -19.71
N ILE A 859 -21.66 30.66 -18.41
CA ILE A 859 -22.50 31.38 -17.45
C ILE A 859 -22.12 32.86 -17.39
N LYS A 860 -20.84 33.20 -17.26
CA LYS A 860 -20.39 34.59 -17.17
C LYS A 860 -20.77 35.39 -18.42
N ASN A 861 -20.59 34.79 -19.59
CA ASN A 861 -20.99 35.40 -20.86
C ASN A 861 -22.51 35.55 -20.97
N LEU A 862 -23.27 34.57 -20.47
CA LEU A 862 -24.73 34.63 -20.38
C LEU A 862 -25.19 35.75 -19.44
N ASP A 863 -24.55 35.94 -18.27
CA ASP A 863 -24.85 37.03 -17.35
C ASP A 863 -24.62 38.40 -18.02
N SER A 864 -23.51 38.57 -18.73
CA SER A 864 -23.22 39.77 -19.53
C SER A 864 -24.28 40.00 -20.61
N LEU A 865 -24.67 38.95 -21.33
CA LEU A 865 -25.69 39.01 -22.39
C LEU A 865 -27.08 39.38 -21.84
N THR A 866 -27.46 38.90 -20.66
CA THR A 866 -28.76 39.22 -20.06
C THR A 866 -28.91 40.68 -19.63
N GLN A 867 -27.81 41.43 -19.52
CA GLN A 867 -27.83 42.87 -19.23
C GLN A 867 -28.11 43.71 -20.47
N ASP A 868 -27.75 43.22 -21.67
CA ASP A 868 -27.88 43.90 -22.96
C ASP A 868 -28.28 42.90 -24.06
N TYR A 869 -29.52 42.41 -23.96
CA TYR A 869 -30.01 41.27 -24.72
C TYR A 869 -30.67 41.67 -26.05
N THR A 870 -30.29 40.99 -27.13
CA THR A 870 -31.06 40.87 -28.37
C THR A 870 -30.94 39.45 -28.92
N ILE A 871 -31.92 39.02 -29.72
CA ILE A 871 -31.85 37.71 -30.41
C ILE A 871 -30.57 37.60 -31.28
N GLU A 872 -30.11 38.70 -31.90
CA GLU A 872 -28.88 38.74 -32.68
C GLU A 872 -27.63 38.49 -31.82
N LYS A 873 -27.48 39.20 -30.69
CA LYS A 873 -26.38 38.97 -29.73
C LYS A 873 -26.43 37.57 -29.12
N TYR A 874 -27.62 36.98 -28.99
CA TYR A 874 -27.76 35.59 -28.56
C TYR A 874 -27.22 34.60 -29.60
N ASN A 875 -27.41 34.87 -30.89
CA ASN A 875 -26.85 34.00 -31.95
C ASN A 875 -25.32 34.02 -31.94
N ASP A 876 -24.68 35.15 -31.62
CA ASP A 876 -23.23 35.24 -31.40
C ASP A 876 -22.79 34.39 -30.19
N PHE A 877 -23.55 34.45 -29.09
CA PHE A 877 -23.33 33.59 -27.92
C PHE A 877 -23.53 32.11 -28.26
N ARG A 878 -24.52 31.75 -29.08
CA ARG A 878 -24.75 30.36 -29.53
C ARG A 878 -23.53 29.81 -30.27
N ASN A 879 -22.90 30.61 -31.14
CA ASN A 879 -21.67 30.21 -31.85
C ASN A 879 -20.49 29.96 -30.90
N PHE A 880 -20.42 30.71 -29.80
CA PHE A 880 -19.43 30.48 -28.74
C PHE A 880 -19.67 29.14 -28.01
N ILE A 881 -20.93 28.79 -27.71
CA ILE A 881 -21.32 27.54 -27.05
C ILE A 881 -20.99 26.30 -27.90
N ILE A 882 -21.21 26.34 -29.23
CA ILE A 882 -20.86 25.24 -30.15
C ILE A 882 -19.38 24.89 -30.08
N LYS A 883 -18.50 25.91 -30.09
CA LYS A 883 -17.05 25.72 -30.01
C LYS A 883 -16.58 25.07 -28.71
N ILE A 884 -17.38 25.12 -27.63
CA ILE A 884 -17.11 24.42 -26.38
C ILE A 884 -17.47 22.94 -26.52
N LYS A 885 -18.61 22.63 -27.13
CA LYS A 885 -19.10 21.26 -27.37
C LYS A 885 -18.11 20.43 -28.20
N ASP A 886 -17.57 21.02 -29.27
CA ASP A 886 -16.61 20.35 -30.16
C ASP A 886 -15.27 19.99 -29.48
N LYS A 887 -14.97 20.60 -28.33
CA LYS A 887 -13.74 20.35 -27.56
C LYS A 887 -13.87 19.23 -26.52
N VAL A 888 -15.08 18.71 -26.27
CA VAL A 888 -15.30 17.69 -25.22
C VAL A 888 -15.15 16.29 -25.82
N GLN A 889 -14.21 15.50 -25.29
CA GLN A 889 -13.93 14.14 -25.77
C GLN A 889 -14.91 13.12 -25.18
N THR A 890 -15.37 12.17 -26.01
CA THR A 890 -16.28 11.06 -25.61
C THR A 890 -15.76 10.23 -24.43
N LYS A 891 -14.46 9.94 -24.40
CA LYS A 891 -13.80 9.21 -23.29
C LYS A 891 -13.90 9.92 -21.93
N THR A 892 -14.09 11.25 -21.92
CA THR A 892 -14.29 12.01 -20.68
C THR A 892 -15.67 11.74 -20.09
N LEU A 893 -16.69 11.55 -20.94
CA LEU A 893 -18.08 11.29 -20.55
C LEU A 893 -18.29 9.87 -20.02
N GLU A 894 -17.48 8.91 -20.47
CA GLU A 894 -17.47 7.54 -19.93
C GLU A 894 -16.87 7.51 -18.51
N ASN A 895 -15.78 8.26 -18.30
CA ASN A 895 -15.08 8.31 -17.01
C ASN A 895 -15.77 9.18 -15.96
N PHE A 896 -16.58 10.17 -16.37
CA PHE A 896 -17.26 11.11 -15.48
C PHE A 896 -18.73 11.32 -15.91
N PRO A 897 -19.65 10.41 -15.55
CA PRO A 897 -21.04 10.43 -16.00
C PRO A 897 -21.81 11.73 -15.66
N GLU A 898 -21.46 12.40 -14.55
CA GLU A 898 -22.10 13.64 -14.09
C GLU A 898 -21.82 14.82 -15.02
N SER A 899 -20.73 14.77 -15.80
CA SER A 899 -20.45 15.77 -16.83
C SER A 899 -21.52 15.81 -17.94
N LYS A 900 -22.38 14.79 -18.03
CA LYS A 900 -23.58 14.81 -18.89
C LYS A 900 -24.59 15.89 -18.48
N ASN A 901 -24.70 16.22 -17.18
CA ASN A 901 -25.59 17.29 -16.73
C ASN A 901 -25.04 18.66 -17.17
N LEU A 902 -23.73 18.86 -17.07
CA LEU A 902 -23.06 20.08 -17.58
C LEU A 902 -23.26 20.22 -19.09
N LEU A 903 -23.08 19.12 -19.83
CA LEU A 903 -23.30 19.11 -21.28
C LEU A 903 -24.77 19.33 -21.64
N PHE A 904 -25.72 18.81 -20.86
CA PHE A 904 -27.13 19.06 -21.07
C PHE A 904 -27.44 20.57 -21.01
N PHE A 905 -26.89 21.28 -20.03
CA PHE A 905 -27.11 22.74 -19.95
C PHE A 905 -26.46 23.49 -21.12
N ILE A 906 -25.29 23.04 -21.58
CA ILE A 906 -24.62 23.57 -22.79
C ILE A 906 -25.50 23.31 -24.03
N ASP A 907 -26.07 22.10 -24.17
CA ASP A 907 -26.96 21.73 -25.28
C ASP A 907 -28.27 22.55 -25.26
N ILE A 908 -28.84 22.76 -24.07
CA ILE A 908 -30.03 23.61 -23.91
C ILE A 908 -29.74 25.05 -24.34
N LEU A 909 -28.62 25.64 -23.90
CA LEU A 909 -28.23 26.99 -24.30
C LEU A 909 -27.93 27.08 -25.79
N HIS A 910 -27.44 26.00 -26.41
CA HIS A 910 -27.26 25.94 -27.84
C HIS A 910 -28.60 25.94 -28.59
N ILE A 911 -29.57 25.15 -28.13
CA ILE A 911 -30.88 25.00 -28.79
C ILE A 911 -31.82 26.20 -28.53
N PHE A 912 -31.65 26.92 -27.43
CA PHE A 912 -32.50 28.06 -27.11
C PHE A 912 -32.52 29.11 -28.22
N ASN A 913 -33.71 29.57 -28.64
CA ASN A 913 -34.02 30.40 -29.81
C ASN A 913 -33.82 29.71 -31.18
N SER A 914 -33.60 28.39 -31.26
CA SER A 914 -33.46 27.70 -32.54
C SER A 914 -34.82 27.56 -33.23
N LYS A 915 -34.82 27.70 -34.56
CA LYS A 915 -35.99 27.48 -35.43
C LYS A 915 -35.88 26.19 -36.26
N ASP A 916 -34.81 25.41 -36.05
CA ASP A 916 -34.58 24.15 -36.75
C ASP A 916 -35.54 23.07 -36.23
N GLU A 917 -36.18 22.33 -37.14
CA GLU A 917 -37.12 21.26 -36.78
C GLU A 917 -36.44 20.12 -36.00
N ASN A 918 -35.17 19.80 -36.30
CA ASN A 918 -34.44 18.75 -35.59
C ASN A 918 -34.16 19.15 -34.15
N ASP A 919 -33.79 20.41 -33.91
CA ASP A 919 -33.56 20.95 -32.57
C ASP A 919 -34.84 20.93 -31.72
N LEU A 920 -35.98 21.25 -32.33
CA LEU A 920 -37.30 21.15 -31.69
C LEU A 920 -37.64 19.69 -31.32
N GLU A 921 -37.36 18.74 -32.21
CA GLU A 921 -37.57 17.31 -31.94
C GLU A 921 -36.69 16.80 -30.79
N ILE A 922 -35.43 17.23 -30.72
CA ILE A 922 -34.50 16.88 -29.62
C ILE A 922 -35.07 17.34 -28.27
N VAL A 923 -35.51 18.59 -28.15
CA VAL A 923 -36.05 19.13 -26.89
C VAL A 923 -37.40 18.51 -26.56
N PHE A 924 -38.25 18.24 -27.57
CA PHE A 924 -39.52 17.54 -27.38
C PHE A 924 -39.33 16.14 -26.80
N ASN A 925 -38.37 15.37 -27.33
CA ASN A 925 -38.03 14.04 -26.83
C ASN A 925 -37.50 14.08 -25.38
N LEU A 926 -36.70 15.10 -25.02
CA LEU A 926 -36.25 15.32 -23.64
C LEU A 926 -37.42 15.60 -22.68
N VAL A 927 -38.48 16.26 -23.15
CA VAL A 927 -39.72 16.49 -22.38
C VAL A 927 -40.57 15.21 -22.24
N GLN A 928 -40.43 14.20 -23.11
CA GLN A 928 -41.22 12.97 -23.03
C GLN A 928 -40.63 11.87 -22.13
N LYS A 929 -39.33 11.94 -21.79
CA LYS A 929 -38.63 10.90 -21.00
C LYS A 929 -39.27 10.65 -19.61
N SER A 930 -39.27 9.39 -19.16
CA SER A 930 -39.77 8.95 -17.84
C SER A 930 -38.98 9.57 -16.70
N ILE A 931 -39.66 9.99 -15.63
CA ILE A 931 -39.08 10.79 -14.53
C ILE A 931 -38.37 9.90 -13.51
N GLN A 932 -37.05 10.07 -13.33
CA GLN A 932 -36.33 9.72 -12.09
C GLN A 932 -36.21 10.98 -11.18
N GLU A 933 -35.89 10.83 -9.89
CA GLU A 933 -35.83 11.95 -8.91
C GLU A 933 -34.94 13.12 -9.39
N ASN A 934 -33.85 12.84 -10.11
CA ASN A 934 -32.91 13.86 -10.60
C ASN A 934 -33.34 14.56 -11.92
N ASP A 935 -34.40 14.10 -12.60
CA ASP A 935 -34.77 14.57 -13.95
C ASP A 935 -35.77 15.74 -13.95
N ILE A 936 -36.30 16.15 -12.79
CA ILE A 936 -37.39 17.13 -12.70
C ILE A 936 -36.94 18.52 -13.19
N LEU A 937 -35.75 18.96 -12.77
CA LEU A 937 -35.17 20.26 -13.15
C LEU A 937 -34.78 20.29 -14.63
N LEU A 938 -34.14 19.23 -15.13
CA LEU A 938 -33.78 19.08 -16.54
C LEU A 938 -35.01 19.14 -17.44
N LYS A 939 -36.12 18.50 -17.03
CA LYS A 939 -37.39 18.50 -17.74
C LYS A 939 -38.07 19.87 -17.73
N ALA A 940 -37.98 20.63 -16.63
CA ALA A 940 -38.52 21.98 -16.54
C ALA A 940 -37.78 22.96 -17.47
N VAL A 941 -36.45 22.84 -17.52
CA VAL A 941 -35.59 23.60 -18.43
C VAL A 941 -35.93 23.28 -19.89
N ALA A 942 -36.01 21.99 -20.25
CA ALA A 942 -36.37 21.57 -21.62
C ALA A 942 -37.76 22.08 -22.04
N LYS A 943 -38.77 22.04 -21.16
CA LYS A 943 -40.12 22.60 -21.45
C LYS A 943 -40.08 24.10 -21.72
N THR A 944 -39.29 24.84 -20.95
CA THR A 944 -39.15 26.30 -21.10
C THR A 944 -38.54 26.64 -22.46
N VAL A 945 -37.52 25.90 -22.87
CA VAL A 945 -36.83 26.05 -24.16
C VAL A 945 -37.76 25.69 -25.32
N LEU A 946 -38.46 24.56 -25.24
CA LEU A 946 -39.41 24.14 -26.27
C LEU A 946 -40.52 25.18 -26.46
N SER A 947 -41.13 25.65 -25.37
CA SER A 947 -42.17 26.69 -25.43
C SER A 947 -41.65 27.98 -26.05
N ASN A 948 -40.42 28.39 -25.71
CA ASN A 948 -39.79 29.58 -26.26
C ASN A 948 -39.56 29.45 -27.77
N ASN A 949 -39.01 28.32 -28.21
CA ASN A 949 -38.66 28.10 -29.61
C ASN A 949 -39.91 27.97 -30.51
N LEU A 950 -40.98 27.30 -30.03
CA LEU A 950 -42.25 27.20 -30.77
C LEU A 950 -42.91 28.58 -30.98
N ILE A 951 -42.87 29.45 -29.97
CA ILE A 951 -43.42 30.81 -30.08
C ILE A 951 -42.61 31.64 -31.08
N LEU A 952 -41.28 31.46 -31.13
CA LEU A 952 -40.40 32.12 -32.10
C LEU A 952 -40.61 31.66 -33.55
N THR A 953 -41.15 30.46 -33.75
CA THR A 953 -41.51 29.95 -35.09
C THR A 953 -42.86 30.48 -35.58
N GLU A 954 -43.75 30.91 -34.69
CA GLU A 954 -45.13 31.32 -35.02
C GLU A 954 -45.33 32.84 -35.15
N ILE A 955 -44.40 33.68 -34.69
CA ILE A 955 -44.53 35.15 -34.71
C ILE A 955 -43.84 35.76 -35.95
N ASP A 956 -44.57 36.61 -36.70
CA ASP A 956 -44.06 37.40 -37.84
C ASP A 956 -43.14 38.55 -37.40
N LYS A 957 -42.15 38.88 -38.25
CA LYS A 957 -40.96 39.74 -38.00
C LYS A 957 -41.23 41.20 -37.60
N ASP A 958 -42.48 41.63 -37.43
CA ASP A 958 -42.83 43.06 -37.33
C ASP A 958 -42.86 43.61 -35.87
N ASN A 959 -42.41 42.86 -34.85
CA ASN A 959 -42.48 43.29 -33.45
C ASN A 959 -41.30 42.83 -32.56
N ASP A 960 -40.07 43.12 -32.99
CA ASP A 960 -38.81 42.65 -32.38
C ASP A 960 -38.64 42.98 -30.88
N ASP A 961 -39.12 44.13 -30.40
CA ASP A 961 -38.96 44.52 -28.98
C ASP A 961 -39.73 43.62 -28.01
N SER A 962 -40.98 43.28 -28.37
CA SER A 962 -41.82 42.38 -27.57
C SER A 962 -41.27 40.94 -27.53
N LEU A 963 -40.62 40.52 -28.62
CA LEU A 963 -40.03 39.21 -28.77
C LEU A 963 -38.71 39.10 -27.99
N ASN A 964 -37.90 40.17 -27.99
CA ASN A 964 -36.71 40.27 -27.16
C ASN A 964 -37.06 40.25 -25.65
N GLU A 965 -38.12 40.94 -25.23
CA GLU A 965 -38.58 40.93 -23.83
C GLU A 965 -39.05 39.53 -23.39
N PHE A 966 -39.81 38.85 -24.25
CA PHE A 966 -40.31 37.49 -24.00
C PHE A 966 -39.17 36.46 -23.89
N THR A 967 -38.25 36.47 -24.85
CA THR A 967 -37.12 35.53 -24.88
C THR A 967 -36.13 35.80 -23.75
N LEU A 968 -35.85 37.07 -23.41
CA LEU A 968 -35.03 37.44 -22.25
C LEU A 968 -35.61 36.91 -20.93
N LYS A 969 -36.94 36.99 -20.75
CA LYS A 969 -37.61 36.46 -19.56
C LYS A 969 -37.40 34.95 -19.40
N ASN A 970 -37.58 34.19 -20.49
CA ASN A 970 -37.35 32.74 -20.47
C ASN A 970 -35.87 32.39 -20.26
N LEU A 971 -34.97 33.18 -20.86
CA LEU A 971 -33.54 33.00 -20.69
C LEU A 971 -33.08 33.24 -19.24
N LYS A 972 -33.62 34.26 -18.56
CA LYS A 972 -33.38 34.51 -17.12
C LYS A 972 -33.87 33.34 -16.26
N ARG A 973 -35.03 32.77 -16.59
CA ARG A 973 -35.55 31.58 -15.90
C ARG A 973 -34.66 30.35 -16.11
N ILE A 974 -34.17 30.13 -17.33
CA ILE A 974 -33.19 29.06 -17.63
C ILE A 974 -31.89 29.32 -16.85
N ARG A 975 -31.42 30.57 -16.79
CA ARG A 975 -30.23 30.97 -16.04
C ARG A 975 -30.35 30.69 -14.54
N GLU A 976 -31.52 30.88 -13.95
CA GLU A 976 -31.83 30.53 -12.55
C GLU A 976 -31.76 29.00 -12.33
N TYR A 977 -32.37 28.22 -13.22
CA TYR A 977 -32.27 26.75 -13.17
C TYR A 977 -30.83 26.25 -13.34
N ILE A 978 -30.03 26.89 -14.20
CA ILE A 978 -28.60 26.60 -14.41
C ILE A 978 -27.76 26.94 -13.17
N ASN A 979 -28.14 27.99 -12.43
CA ASN A 979 -27.52 28.32 -11.13
C ASN A 979 -27.80 27.26 -10.08
N GLN A 980 -29.03 26.75 -10.02
CA GLN A 980 -29.42 25.69 -9.08
C GLN A 980 -28.83 24.33 -9.49
N GLY A 981 -28.82 24.02 -10.79
CA GLY A 981 -28.60 22.67 -11.32
C GLY A 981 -27.16 22.18 -11.51
N VAL A 982 -26.13 22.89 -11.04
CA VAL A 982 -24.73 22.38 -11.15
C VAL A 982 -24.02 22.12 -9.83
N LEU A 983 -24.52 22.62 -8.70
CA LEU A 983 -23.85 22.41 -7.41
C LEU A 983 -24.77 22.14 -6.21
N SER A 984 -26.09 22.06 -6.40
CA SER A 984 -27.02 21.77 -5.31
C SER A 984 -28.34 21.29 -5.87
N VAL A 985 -28.73 20.04 -5.56
CA VAL A 985 -30.16 19.70 -5.58
C VAL A 985 -30.77 20.35 -4.33
N GLU A 986 -30.94 21.67 -4.37
CA GLU A 986 -31.87 22.34 -3.48
C GLU A 986 -33.16 22.55 -4.28
N GLU A 987 -34.22 21.87 -3.85
CA GLU A 987 -35.59 22.27 -4.18
C GLU A 987 -35.72 23.73 -3.74
N SER A 988 -35.99 24.65 -4.68
CA SER A 988 -36.06 26.07 -4.33
C SER A 988 -37.09 26.26 -3.21
N ILE A 989 -36.87 27.24 -2.32
CA ILE A 989 -37.81 27.53 -1.23
C ILE A 989 -39.22 27.77 -1.80
N GLU A 990 -39.30 28.38 -2.99
CA GLU A 990 -40.55 28.61 -3.72
C GLU A 990 -41.18 27.32 -4.26
N ASP A 991 -40.39 26.40 -4.84
CA ASP A 991 -40.89 25.10 -5.31
C ASP A 991 -41.33 24.20 -4.15
N LYS A 992 -40.58 24.21 -3.05
CA LYS A 992 -40.95 23.51 -1.80
C LYS A 992 -42.25 24.08 -1.23
N LEU A 993 -42.37 25.41 -1.15
CA LEU A 993 -43.60 26.08 -0.71
C LEU A 993 -44.78 25.77 -1.65
N GLU A 994 -44.58 25.79 -2.96
CA GLU A 994 -45.64 25.53 -3.94
C GLU A 994 -46.09 24.07 -3.89
N LYS A 995 -45.16 23.13 -3.74
CA LYS A 995 -45.43 21.70 -3.55
C LYS A 995 -46.13 21.43 -2.23
N GLU A 996 -45.64 21.96 -1.10
CA GLU A 996 -46.29 21.85 0.21
C GLU A 996 -47.71 22.44 0.17
N LEU A 997 -47.91 23.59 -0.49
CA LEU A 997 -49.23 24.19 -0.67
C LEU A 997 -50.14 23.33 -1.54
N LYS A 998 -49.62 22.71 -2.62
CA LYS A 998 -50.39 21.84 -3.51
C LYS A 998 -50.77 20.53 -2.80
N GLU A 999 -49.84 19.93 -2.07
CA GLU A 999 -50.07 18.75 -1.24
C GLU A 999 -51.08 19.03 -0.12
N LYS A 1000 -50.94 20.18 0.59
CA LYS A 1000 -51.92 20.63 1.59
C LYS A 1000 -53.32 20.83 0.99
N LYS A 1001 -53.43 21.44 -0.19
CA LYS A 1001 -54.73 21.59 -0.89
C LYS A 1001 -55.33 20.24 -1.24
N VAL A 1002 -54.55 19.29 -1.75
CA VAL A 1002 -55.01 17.93 -2.06
C VAL A 1002 -55.45 17.19 -0.78
N TYR A 1003 -54.67 17.32 0.30
CA TYR A 1003 -54.99 16.73 1.60
C TYR A 1003 -56.33 17.27 2.14
N TRP A 1004 -56.49 18.59 2.19
CA TRP A 1004 -57.72 19.20 2.67
C TRP A 1004 -58.91 18.97 1.74
N GLN A 1005 -58.68 18.87 0.43
CA GLN A 1005 -59.73 18.47 -0.51
C GLN A 1005 -60.21 17.04 -0.26
N LYS A 1006 -59.30 16.11 0.08
CA LYS A 1006 -59.68 14.74 0.50
C LYS A 1006 -60.46 14.76 1.81
N ARG A 1007 -60.01 15.53 2.81
CA ARG A 1007 -60.69 15.72 4.11
C ARG A 1007 -62.08 16.33 3.97
N ILE A 1008 -62.28 17.30 3.09
CA ILE A 1008 -63.60 17.89 2.80
C ILE A 1008 -64.54 16.85 2.16
N ASN A 1009 -63.99 15.88 1.41
CA ASN A 1009 -64.78 14.79 0.84
C ASN A 1009 -65.16 13.70 1.87
N GLU A 1010 -64.53 13.66 3.04
CA GLU A 1010 -64.92 12.80 4.16
C GLU A 1010 -66.26 13.26 4.77
N ASP A 1011 -66.97 12.38 5.46
CA ASP A 1011 -68.19 12.76 6.22
C ASP A 1011 -67.82 13.42 7.55
N GLU A 1012 -68.68 14.31 8.06
CA GLU A 1012 -68.54 14.86 9.41
C GLU A 1012 -68.56 13.73 10.46
N GLY A 1013 -67.81 13.92 11.55
CA GLY A 1013 -67.68 12.88 12.56
C GLY A 1013 -67.20 13.39 13.91
N GLU A 1014 -66.57 12.50 14.69
CA GLU A 1014 -66.09 12.81 16.03
C GLU A 1014 -64.95 13.85 16.05
N LYS A 1015 -64.21 13.99 14.95
CA LYS A 1015 -63.01 14.84 14.86
C LYS A 1015 -63.05 15.86 13.72
N LEU A 1016 -64.14 15.95 12.98
CA LEU A 1016 -64.27 16.84 11.82
C LEU A 1016 -65.70 17.40 11.78
N GLU A 1017 -65.83 18.71 11.65
CA GLU A 1017 -67.09 19.44 11.50
C GLU A 1017 -66.90 20.56 10.48
N PHE A 1018 -67.91 20.81 9.66
CA PHE A 1018 -68.00 21.90 8.69
C PHE A 1018 -68.96 22.99 9.17
N LYS A 1019 -68.62 24.23 8.85
CA LYS A 1019 -69.49 25.41 9.00
C LYS A 1019 -69.29 26.31 7.79
N ALA A 1020 -70.37 26.60 7.07
CA ALA A 1020 -70.32 27.40 5.86
C ALA A 1020 -69.84 28.85 6.10
N THR A 1021 -70.02 29.35 7.32
CA THR A 1021 -69.80 30.75 7.71
C THR A 1021 -69.58 30.85 9.21
N PHE A 1022 -68.99 31.96 9.67
CA PHE A 1022 -68.74 32.21 11.09
C PHE A 1022 -69.62 33.32 11.66
N ILE A 1023 -69.99 34.33 10.88
CA ILE A 1023 -70.85 35.44 11.32
C ILE A 1023 -72.01 35.73 10.37
N THR A 1024 -71.86 35.42 9.08
CA THR A 1024 -72.81 35.86 8.06
C THR A 1024 -74.00 34.90 7.97
N PRO A 1025 -75.25 35.36 8.12
CA PRO A 1025 -76.41 34.49 7.96
C PRO A 1025 -76.51 34.03 6.50
N ILE A 1026 -76.61 32.72 6.30
CA ILE A 1026 -76.81 32.11 4.98
C ILE A 1026 -78.25 31.67 4.79
N PRO A 1027 -78.77 31.65 3.54
CA PRO A 1027 -80.11 31.15 3.26
C PRO A 1027 -80.25 29.66 3.65
N THR A 1028 -81.42 29.30 4.17
CA THR A 1028 -81.78 27.91 4.52
C THR A 1028 -81.80 26.99 3.29
N ASN A 1029 -81.78 25.67 3.48
CA ASN A 1029 -81.82 24.70 2.38
C ASN A 1029 -83.01 24.91 1.41
N ASP A 1030 -84.17 25.31 1.92
CA ASP A 1030 -85.34 25.62 1.07
C ASP A 1030 -85.16 26.93 0.31
N GLN A 1031 -84.57 27.95 0.93
CA GLN A 1031 -84.21 29.21 0.26
C GLN A 1031 -83.12 28.99 -0.80
N ASN A 1032 -82.13 28.11 -0.55
CA ASN A 1032 -81.11 27.74 -1.52
C ASN A 1032 -81.71 26.99 -2.72
N ARG A 1033 -82.71 26.11 -2.52
CA ARG A 1033 -83.45 25.49 -3.63
C ARG A 1033 -84.19 26.52 -4.49
N ILE A 1034 -84.78 27.54 -3.86
CA ILE A 1034 -85.43 28.65 -4.57
C ILE A 1034 -84.39 29.46 -5.36
N ILE A 1035 -83.25 29.77 -4.76
CA ILE A 1035 -82.14 30.48 -5.41
C ILE A 1035 -81.59 29.67 -6.59
N GLU A 1036 -81.32 28.37 -6.45
CA GLU A 1036 -80.86 27.51 -7.54
C GLU A 1036 -81.88 27.42 -8.68
N GLY A 1037 -83.18 27.39 -8.37
CA GLY A 1037 -84.25 27.45 -9.35
C GLY A 1037 -84.26 28.77 -10.13
N LEU A 1038 -84.09 29.89 -9.42
CA LEU A 1038 -84.00 31.24 -10.01
C LEU A 1038 -82.72 31.43 -10.83
N GLU A 1039 -81.58 30.87 -10.41
CA GLU A 1039 -80.32 30.91 -11.18
C GLU A 1039 -80.39 30.08 -12.47
N LYS A 1040 -81.11 28.95 -12.47
CA LYS A 1040 -81.40 28.20 -13.69
C LYS A 1040 -82.30 28.98 -14.65
N GLN A 1041 -83.24 29.77 -14.13
CA GLN A 1041 -84.06 30.68 -14.94
C GLN A 1041 -83.23 31.86 -15.46
N LEU A 1042 -82.30 32.39 -14.66
CA LEU A 1042 -81.37 33.44 -15.06
C LEU A 1042 -80.49 33.02 -16.25
N LYS A 1043 -79.98 31.79 -16.24
CA LYS A 1043 -79.17 31.23 -17.35
C LYS A 1043 -79.94 31.04 -18.66
N LYS A 1044 -81.27 31.00 -18.61
CA LYS A 1044 -82.16 30.81 -19.78
C LYS A 1044 -82.84 32.12 -20.23
N ALA A 1045 -82.64 33.22 -19.50
CA ALA A 1045 -83.29 34.49 -19.80
C ALA A 1045 -82.54 35.26 -20.90
N GLN A 1046 -83.25 35.77 -21.91
CA GLN A 1046 -82.68 36.51 -23.05
C GLN A 1046 -82.98 38.01 -23.02
N SER A 1047 -83.90 38.50 -22.17
CA SER A 1047 -84.20 39.94 -22.04
C SER A 1047 -83.59 40.55 -20.77
N GLU A 1048 -83.02 41.76 -20.89
CA GLU A 1048 -82.41 42.49 -19.78
C GLU A 1048 -83.38 42.79 -18.64
N GLU A 1049 -84.66 43.03 -18.96
CA GLU A 1049 -85.70 43.30 -17.97
C GLU A 1049 -86.00 42.06 -17.09
N ASN A 1050 -86.00 40.86 -17.67
CA ASN A 1050 -86.16 39.61 -16.91
C ASN A 1050 -84.91 39.28 -16.08
N ILE A 1051 -83.72 39.54 -16.61
CA ILE A 1051 -82.46 39.37 -15.87
C ILE A 1051 -82.45 40.26 -14.62
N SER A 1052 -82.90 41.52 -14.75
CA SER A 1052 -83.00 42.45 -13.62
C SER A 1052 -84.01 41.99 -12.57
N LYS A 1053 -85.22 41.56 -12.97
CA LYS A 1053 -86.26 41.03 -12.05
C LYS A 1053 -85.83 39.74 -11.34
N ILE A 1054 -85.14 38.83 -12.03
CA ILE A 1054 -84.65 37.58 -11.42
C ILE A 1054 -83.51 37.89 -10.43
N LYS A 1055 -82.59 38.80 -10.79
CA LYS A 1055 -81.54 39.26 -9.87
C LYS A 1055 -82.13 39.91 -8.61
N SER A 1056 -83.13 40.78 -8.76
CA SER A 1056 -83.77 41.43 -7.60
C SER A 1056 -84.46 40.41 -6.68
N LYS A 1057 -85.12 39.39 -7.24
CA LYS A 1057 -85.73 38.31 -6.44
C LYS A 1057 -84.70 37.44 -5.72
N ILE A 1058 -83.57 37.12 -6.37
CA ILE A 1058 -82.46 36.39 -5.72
C ILE A 1058 -81.92 37.22 -4.55
N GLU A 1059 -81.77 38.53 -4.74
CA GLU A 1059 -81.28 39.45 -3.72
C GLU A 1059 -82.28 39.62 -2.56
N GLU A 1060 -83.58 39.68 -2.85
CA GLU A 1060 -84.66 39.70 -1.86
C GLU A 1060 -84.69 38.42 -1.01
N VAL A 1061 -84.54 37.24 -1.63
CA VAL A 1061 -84.46 35.95 -0.91
C VAL A 1061 -83.19 35.87 -0.05
N LYS A 1062 -82.08 36.46 -0.50
CA LYS A 1062 -80.84 36.57 0.30
C LYS A 1062 -80.99 37.57 1.45
N ASP A 1063 -81.67 38.70 1.25
CA ASP A 1063 -81.85 39.71 2.28
C ASP A 1063 -82.86 39.32 3.37
N LEU A 1064 -83.84 38.46 3.06
CA LEU A 1064 -84.71 37.83 4.06
C LEU A 1064 -83.92 37.06 5.14
N SER A 1065 -82.73 36.54 4.81
CA SER A 1065 -81.87 35.83 5.76
C SER A 1065 -81.04 36.75 6.67
N LYS A 1066 -80.78 38.00 6.24
CA LYS A 1066 -79.96 38.98 6.99
C LYS A 1066 -80.73 39.75 8.08
N ASN A 1067 -82.06 39.80 8.01
CA ASN A 1067 -82.90 40.67 8.85
C ASN A 1067 -83.35 40.06 10.19
N VAL A 1068 -82.77 38.94 10.63
CA VAL A 1068 -83.07 38.33 11.94
C VAL A 1068 -82.11 38.88 13.00
N ARG A 1069 -82.62 39.75 13.88
CA ARG A 1069 -81.83 40.38 14.96
C ARG A 1069 -81.30 39.30 15.92
N GLY A 1070 -79.97 39.19 16.07
CA GLY A 1070 -79.30 38.28 17.00
C GLY A 1070 -78.93 36.91 16.44
N ILE A 1071 -79.15 36.65 15.14
CA ILE A 1071 -78.80 35.37 14.50
C ILE A 1071 -77.28 35.19 14.32
N ASP A 1072 -76.54 36.28 14.18
CA ASP A 1072 -75.09 36.35 14.16
C ASP A 1072 -74.47 35.68 15.40
N LYS A 1073 -75.03 35.96 16.58
CA LYS A 1073 -74.61 35.35 17.85
C LYS A 1073 -74.84 33.85 17.89
N ILE A 1074 -75.92 33.37 17.27
CA ILE A 1074 -76.25 31.93 17.21
C ILE A 1074 -75.23 31.20 16.32
N ILE A 1075 -74.86 31.80 15.18
CA ILE A 1075 -73.89 31.23 14.24
C ILE A 1075 -72.49 31.17 14.89
N ILE A 1076 -72.06 32.27 15.51
CA ILE A 1076 -70.78 32.33 16.24
C ILE A 1076 -70.79 31.28 17.37
N HIS A 1077 -71.85 31.24 18.18
CA HIS A 1077 -71.97 30.26 19.26
C HIS A 1077 -71.93 28.82 18.73
N SER A 1078 -72.52 28.53 17.57
CA SER A 1078 -72.47 27.19 16.97
C SER A 1078 -71.05 26.74 16.64
N ALA A 1079 -70.21 27.63 16.06
CA ALA A 1079 -68.81 27.32 15.78
C ALA A 1079 -67.98 27.15 17.07
N LEU A 1080 -68.16 28.07 18.03
CA LEU A 1080 -67.42 28.04 19.30
C LEU A 1080 -67.84 26.87 20.20
N LYS A 1081 -69.12 26.49 20.17
CA LYS A 1081 -69.64 25.27 20.81
C LYS A 1081 -68.92 24.03 20.32
N THR A 1082 -68.64 23.93 19.02
CA THR A 1082 -67.88 22.81 18.45
C THR A 1082 -66.43 22.81 18.92
N ILE A 1083 -65.77 23.98 18.99
CA ILE A 1083 -64.42 24.10 19.55
C ILE A 1083 -64.39 23.64 21.01
N CYS A 1084 -65.35 24.06 21.83
CA CYS A 1084 -65.49 23.60 23.22
C CYS A 1084 -65.66 22.07 23.30
N ALA A 1085 -66.52 21.51 22.44
CA ALA A 1085 -66.77 20.07 22.38
C ALA A 1085 -65.52 19.26 21.98
N PHE A 1086 -64.74 19.75 21.01
CA PHE A 1086 -63.48 19.10 20.60
C PHE A 1086 -62.42 19.16 21.71
N ALA A 1087 -62.24 20.31 22.36
CA ALA A 1087 -61.29 20.45 23.46
C ALA A 1087 -61.60 19.50 24.62
N ASN A 1088 -62.88 19.34 24.95
CA ASN A 1088 -63.31 18.46 26.04
C ASN A 1088 -63.22 16.95 25.72
N THR A 1089 -63.14 16.57 24.45
CA THR A 1089 -63.21 15.15 24.03
C THR A 1089 -61.91 14.60 23.48
N LYS A 1090 -61.79 14.38 22.17
CA LYS A 1090 -60.62 13.74 21.52
C LYS A 1090 -59.77 14.73 20.71
N GLY A 1091 -60.06 16.04 20.81
CA GLY A 1091 -59.61 17.03 19.84
C GLY A 1091 -60.33 16.86 18.50
N GLY A 1092 -60.08 17.78 17.57
CA GLY A 1092 -60.72 17.75 16.26
C GLY A 1092 -60.34 18.93 15.38
N VAL A 1093 -60.95 18.99 14.20
CA VAL A 1093 -60.78 20.05 13.23
C VAL A 1093 -62.15 20.62 12.87
N LEU A 1094 -62.29 21.94 13.00
CA LEU A 1094 -63.42 22.69 12.49
C LEU A 1094 -63.00 23.39 11.19
N LEU A 1095 -63.71 23.14 10.09
CA LEU A 1095 -63.51 23.86 8.83
C LEU A 1095 -64.59 24.94 8.67
N LEU A 1096 -64.14 26.19 8.63
CA LEU A 1096 -65.00 27.35 8.37
C LEU A 1096 -64.87 27.76 6.89
N GLY A 1097 -66.00 28.03 6.23
CA GLY A 1097 -66.07 28.29 4.79
C GLY A 1097 -66.39 27.04 3.96
N VAL A 1098 -66.82 25.94 4.59
CA VAL A 1098 -67.27 24.69 3.94
C VAL A 1098 -68.66 24.36 4.43
N SER A 1099 -69.60 24.09 3.52
CA SER A 1099 -70.98 23.70 3.85
C SER A 1099 -71.11 22.19 4.05
N ASP A 1100 -72.19 21.77 4.72
CA ASP A 1100 -72.50 20.37 5.03
C ASP A 1100 -72.62 19.49 3.78
N ASP A 1101 -72.90 20.08 2.60
CA ASP A 1101 -72.90 19.41 1.30
C ASP A 1101 -71.50 19.27 0.66
N LYS A 1102 -70.44 19.47 1.46
CA LYS A 1102 -69.01 19.36 1.07
C LYS A 1102 -68.57 20.39 0.04
N LYS A 1103 -69.35 21.45 -0.20
CA LYS A 1103 -68.97 22.55 -1.09
C LYS A 1103 -68.15 23.59 -0.33
N ILE A 1104 -67.10 24.08 -0.97
CA ILE A 1104 -66.34 25.23 -0.49
C ILE A 1104 -67.18 26.48 -0.77
N PHE A 1105 -67.70 27.06 0.31
CA PHE A 1105 -68.54 28.26 0.30
C PHE A 1105 -67.68 29.54 0.30
N GLY A 1106 -66.56 29.52 1.03
CA GLY A 1106 -65.63 30.64 1.16
C GLY A 1106 -65.99 31.63 2.27
N LEU A 1107 -64.96 32.21 2.91
CA LEU A 1107 -65.10 33.22 3.98
C LEU A 1107 -65.21 34.66 3.46
N GLU A 1108 -65.22 34.88 2.14
CA GLU A 1108 -65.28 36.20 1.53
C GLU A 1108 -66.54 36.99 1.90
N GLN A 1109 -67.65 36.30 2.18
CA GLN A 1109 -68.87 36.94 2.68
C GLN A 1109 -68.70 37.47 4.10
N ASP A 1110 -67.99 36.72 4.94
CA ASP A 1110 -67.68 37.10 6.32
C ASP A 1110 -66.73 38.29 6.32
N TYR A 1111 -65.74 38.33 5.42
CA TYR A 1111 -64.85 39.49 5.24
C TYR A 1111 -65.63 40.77 4.88
N LYS A 1112 -66.64 40.65 4.01
CA LYS A 1112 -67.46 41.79 3.56
C LYS A 1112 -68.40 42.33 4.64
N SER A 1113 -68.69 41.53 5.67
CA SER A 1113 -69.58 41.91 6.77
C SER A 1113 -68.98 42.96 7.73
N PHE A 1114 -67.65 43.13 7.73
CA PHE A 1114 -66.96 44.09 8.58
C PHE A 1114 -67.00 45.53 8.03
N LYS A 1115 -67.00 46.53 8.92
CA LYS A 1115 -66.99 47.96 8.53
C LYS A 1115 -65.61 48.46 8.09
N LYS A 1116 -64.53 47.87 8.61
CA LYS A 1116 -63.11 48.14 8.31
C LYS A 1116 -62.38 46.80 8.22
N ASP A 1117 -61.23 46.76 7.55
CA ASP A 1117 -60.37 45.57 7.38
C ASP A 1117 -61.14 44.37 6.81
N LYS A 1118 -61.68 44.55 5.59
CA LYS A 1118 -62.48 43.54 4.87
C LYS A 1118 -61.62 42.46 4.21
N ASP A 1119 -60.70 41.89 4.97
CA ASP A 1119 -59.74 40.90 4.52
C ASP A 1119 -59.52 39.80 5.58
N ARG A 1120 -58.58 38.89 5.31
CA ARG A 1120 -58.25 37.76 6.19
C ARG A 1120 -57.78 38.20 7.56
N ASP A 1121 -57.02 39.28 7.64
CA ASP A 1121 -56.43 39.76 8.88
C ASP A 1121 -57.52 40.35 9.79
N GLY A 1122 -58.45 41.14 9.22
CA GLY A 1122 -59.63 41.62 9.94
C GLY A 1122 -60.51 40.50 10.48
N PHE A 1123 -60.73 39.44 9.69
CA PHE A 1123 -61.47 38.26 10.15
C PHE A 1123 -60.73 37.48 11.24
N GLY A 1124 -59.42 37.30 11.11
CA GLY A 1124 -58.58 36.65 12.12
C GLY A 1124 -58.67 37.35 13.48
N LYS A 1125 -58.51 38.67 13.51
CA LYS A 1125 -58.67 39.49 14.73
C LYS A 1125 -60.06 39.36 15.35
N PHE A 1126 -61.10 39.33 14.51
CA PHE A 1126 -62.46 39.13 14.98
C PHE A 1126 -62.66 37.73 15.58
N PHE A 1127 -62.15 36.68 14.92
CA PHE A 1127 -62.18 35.31 15.43
C PHE A 1127 -61.47 35.21 16.78
N ASP A 1128 -60.27 35.78 16.92
CA ASP A 1128 -59.53 35.82 18.18
C ASP A 1128 -60.28 36.56 19.29
N SER A 1129 -60.90 37.70 18.96
CA SER A 1129 -61.75 38.43 19.91
C SER A 1129 -62.93 37.59 20.38
N MET A 1130 -63.56 36.79 19.49
CA MET A 1130 -64.67 35.91 19.86
C MET A 1130 -64.19 34.71 20.69
N ILE A 1131 -63.03 34.13 20.38
CA ILE A 1131 -62.42 33.06 21.19
C ILE A 1131 -62.13 33.57 22.60
N LYS A 1132 -61.50 34.74 22.71
CA LYS A 1132 -61.22 35.41 23.99
C LYS A 1132 -62.50 35.64 24.80
N ASP A 1133 -63.54 36.13 24.14
CA ASP A 1133 -64.81 36.48 24.77
C ASP A 1133 -65.64 35.26 25.24
N TYR A 1134 -65.47 34.10 24.60
CA TYR A 1134 -66.21 32.87 24.92
C TYR A 1134 -65.40 31.82 25.73
N PHE A 1135 -64.07 31.90 25.76
CA PHE A 1135 -63.20 30.94 26.45
C PHE A 1135 -62.18 31.57 27.41
N GLY A 1136 -61.96 32.88 27.37
CA GLY A 1136 -60.94 33.59 28.14
C GLY A 1136 -59.55 33.64 27.48
N ASP A 1137 -58.62 34.35 28.12
CA ASP A 1137 -57.35 34.80 27.53
C ASP A 1137 -56.31 33.68 27.31
N SER A 1138 -56.41 32.56 28.03
CA SER A 1138 -55.41 31.48 28.00
C SER A 1138 -55.73 30.33 27.04
N PHE A 1139 -56.95 30.29 26.48
CA PHE A 1139 -57.42 29.15 25.69
C PHE A 1139 -56.74 29.05 24.32
N SER A 1140 -56.62 30.17 23.62
CA SER A 1140 -56.11 30.21 22.24
C SER A 1140 -54.66 29.75 22.14
N SER A 1141 -53.78 30.22 23.02
CA SER A 1141 -52.34 29.89 23.00
C SER A 1141 -52.03 28.44 23.39
N THR A 1142 -52.92 27.78 24.12
CA THR A 1142 -52.66 26.45 24.71
C THR A 1142 -53.28 25.32 23.88
N LEU A 1143 -54.48 25.53 23.32
CA LEU A 1143 -55.30 24.44 22.77
C LEU A 1143 -55.72 24.62 21.32
N LEU A 1144 -55.43 25.76 20.68
CA LEU A 1144 -55.98 26.10 19.38
C LEU A 1144 -54.89 26.52 18.38
N GLU A 1145 -54.91 25.91 17.20
CA GLU A 1145 -54.06 26.27 16.06
C GLU A 1145 -54.96 26.47 14.84
N TYR A 1146 -54.83 27.59 14.13
CA TYR A 1146 -55.59 27.79 12.89
C TYR A 1146 -54.75 28.32 11.74
N GLU A 1147 -55.11 27.94 10.51
CA GLU A 1147 -54.48 28.43 9.29
C GLU A 1147 -55.54 28.72 8.21
N PHE A 1148 -55.30 29.77 7.40
CA PHE A 1148 -56.12 30.07 6.23
C PHE A 1148 -55.58 29.34 5.01
N LEU A 1149 -56.48 28.73 4.21
CA LEU A 1149 -56.11 28.06 2.97
C LEU A 1149 -56.99 28.55 1.80
N LYS A 1150 -56.35 29.03 0.72
CA LYS A 1150 -57.03 29.56 -0.46
C LYS A 1150 -57.35 28.47 -1.47
N PHE A 1151 -58.63 28.23 -1.73
CA PHE A 1151 -59.09 27.45 -2.87
C PHE A 1151 -59.55 28.36 -4.02
N PRO A 1152 -59.65 27.86 -5.27
CA PRO A 1152 -60.15 28.65 -6.39
C PRO A 1152 -61.55 29.25 -6.18
N LYS A 1153 -62.38 28.60 -5.36
CA LYS A 1153 -63.77 29.00 -5.07
C LYS A 1153 -63.92 29.93 -3.86
N GLY A 1154 -62.89 30.05 -3.01
CA GLY A 1154 -62.90 30.88 -1.81
C GLY A 1154 -61.89 30.44 -0.75
N ASP A 1155 -61.69 31.27 0.25
CA ASP A 1155 -60.84 31.00 1.42
C ASP A 1155 -61.56 30.17 2.47
N ILE A 1156 -60.85 29.18 3.04
CA ILE A 1156 -61.31 28.44 4.21
C ILE A 1156 -60.40 28.71 5.41
N LEU A 1157 -60.96 28.62 6.61
CA LEU A 1157 -60.20 28.64 7.86
C LEU A 1157 -60.25 27.24 8.49
N ILE A 1158 -59.08 26.65 8.68
CA ILE A 1158 -58.90 25.35 9.30
C ILE A 1158 -58.55 25.60 10.77
N VAL A 1159 -59.42 25.19 11.69
CA VAL A 1159 -59.20 25.35 13.14
C VAL A 1159 -58.96 23.97 13.76
N LYS A 1160 -57.71 23.69 14.16
CA LYS A 1160 -57.32 22.49 14.88
C LYS A 1160 -57.43 22.73 16.38
N VAL A 1161 -58.15 21.86 17.07
CA VAL A 1161 -58.40 21.95 18.51
C VAL A 1161 -57.78 20.72 19.18
N LYS A 1162 -56.85 20.96 20.11
CA LYS A 1162 -56.21 19.91 20.91
C LYS A 1162 -57.13 19.46 22.04
N LYS A 1163 -57.03 18.17 22.44
CA LYS A 1163 -57.70 17.66 23.64
C LYS A 1163 -57.11 18.37 24.86
N SER A 1164 -57.97 18.98 25.67
CA SER A 1164 -57.61 19.55 26.96
C SER A 1164 -57.52 18.46 28.03
N THR A 1165 -56.51 18.55 28.90
CA THR A 1165 -56.39 17.76 30.13
C THR A 1165 -57.36 18.25 31.21
N GLU A 1166 -57.80 19.51 31.14
CA GLU A 1166 -58.77 20.14 32.04
C GLU A 1166 -60.13 20.32 31.36
N GLU A 1167 -61.20 20.46 32.13
CA GLU A 1167 -62.50 20.83 31.62
C GLU A 1167 -62.51 22.25 31.02
N VAL A 1168 -63.05 22.38 29.81
CA VAL A 1168 -63.18 23.64 29.09
C VAL A 1168 -64.63 24.09 29.11
N PHE A 1169 -64.88 25.29 29.64
CA PHE A 1169 -66.20 25.92 29.65
C PHE A 1169 -66.35 26.90 28.49
N LEU A 1170 -67.54 26.91 27.89
CA LEU A 1170 -67.98 28.01 27.03
C LEU A 1170 -68.72 29.02 27.91
N LEU A 1171 -68.27 30.27 27.94
CA LEU A 1171 -68.70 31.28 28.91
C LEU A 1171 -69.97 32.05 28.50
N LYS A 1172 -70.46 31.85 27.28
CA LYS A 1172 -71.67 32.52 26.76
C LYS A 1172 -72.58 31.54 26.05
N ASN A 1173 -73.89 31.80 26.13
CA ASN A 1173 -74.91 31.02 25.44
C ASN A 1173 -75.25 31.59 24.05
N GLU A 1174 -76.20 30.94 23.36
CA GLU A 1174 -76.67 31.27 22.00
C GLU A 1174 -77.19 32.72 21.86
N LYS A 1175 -77.57 33.38 22.98
CA LYS A 1175 -78.02 34.78 23.00
C LYS A 1175 -76.89 35.78 23.32
N GLY A 1176 -75.67 35.28 23.55
CA GLY A 1176 -74.49 36.05 23.96
C GLY A 1176 -74.53 36.52 25.42
N ILE A 1177 -75.33 35.87 26.26
CA ILE A 1177 -75.40 36.13 27.70
C ILE A 1177 -74.41 35.22 28.40
N THR A 1178 -73.74 35.71 29.45
CA THR A 1178 -72.79 34.94 30.25
C THR A 1178 -73.47 33.74 30.92
N GLU A 1179 -73.05 32.54 30.53
CA GLU A 1179 -73.53 31.27 31.04
C GLU A 1179 -72.46 30.21 30.83
N GLU A 1180 -71.88 29.68 31.91
CA GLU A 1180 -70.85 28.65 31.84
C GLU A 1180 -71.45 27.29 31.46
N SER A 1181 -71.05 26.77 30.31
CA SER A 1181 -71.58 25.53 29.75
C SER A 1181 -70.46 24.62 29.27
N ILE A 1182 -70.49 23.36 29.69
CA ILE A 1182 -69.61 22.32 29.14
C ILE A 1182 -70.33 21.62 27.98
N TYR A 1183 -69.63 21.56 26.85
CA TYR A 1183 -70.04 20.78 25.69
C TYR A 1183 -69.06 19.64 25.47
N VAL A 1184 -69.60 18.47 25.12
CA VAL A 1184 -68.80 17.32 24.69
C VAL A 1184 -69.30 16.82 23.34
N ARG A 1185 -68.37 16.31 22.55
CA ARG A 1185 -68.67 15.64 21.29
C ARG A 1185 -69.18 14.21 21.57
N ASN A 1186 -70.34 13.88 21.03
CA ASN A 1186 -70.89 12.53 20.99
C ASN A 1186 -71.18 12.16 19.54
N LEU A 1187 -70.36 11.28 18.97
CA LEU A 1187 -70.34 10.98 17.53
C LEU A 1187 -70.25 12.28 16.70
N SER A 1188 -71.25 12.59 15.89
CA SER A 1188 -71.33 13.79 15.05
C SER A 1188 -72.05 14.98 15.71
N SER A 1189 -72.37 14.92 17.01
CA SER A 1189 -73.15 15.97 17.70
C SER A 1189 -72.40 16.60 18.89
N SER A 1190 -72.53 17.92 19.05
CA SER A 1190 -71.99 18.65 20.20
C SER A 1190 -73.09 18.85 21.25
N ASN A 1191 -73.04 18.13 22.37
CA ASN A 1191 -74.10 18.09 23.39
C ASN A 1191 -73.69 18.82 24.67
N LYS A 1192 -74.63 19.58 25.25
CA LYS A 1192 -74.44 20.26 26.54
C LYS A 1192 -74.59 19.25 27.68
N LEU A 1193 -73.58 19.15 28.54
CA LEU A 1193 -73.66 18.29 29.72
C LEU A 1193 -74.43 18.98 30.85
N LYS A 1194 -75.31 18.23 31.51
CA LYS A 1194 -76.07 18.67 32.70
C LYS A 1194 -76.19 17.51 33.69
N GLY A 1195 -76.38 17.83 34.98
CA GLY A 1195 -76.69 16.85 36.02
C GLY A 1195 -75.62 15.76 36.18
N VAL A 1196 -76.05 14.50 36.21
CA VAL A 1196 -75.19 13.33 36.51
C VAL A 1196 -74.05 13.17 35.50
N GLU A 1197 -74.31 13.39 34.21
CA GLU A 1197 -73.31 13.21 33.15
C GLU A 1197 -72.18 14.25 33.23
N LEU A 1198 -72.49 15.48 33.64
CA LEU A 1198 -71.48 16.50 33.93
C LEU A 1198 -70.56 16.07 35.09
N SER A 1199 -71.15 15.55 36.17
CA SER A 1199 -70.38 15.07 37.32
C SER A 1199 -69.46 13.89 36.96
N LYS A 1200 -69.94 12.95 36.14
CA LYS A 1200 -69.12 11.84 35.62
C LYS A 1200 -67.96 12.34 34.77
N PHE A 1201 -68.21 13.29 33.87
CA PHE A 1201 -67.20 13.86 32.98
C PHE A 1201 -66.05 14.51 33.77
N ILE A 1202 -66.37 15.39 34.74
CA ILE A 1202 -65.36 16.07 35.56
C ILE A 1202 -64.52 15.04 36.36
N LYS A 1203 -65.16 14.04 36.98
CA LYS A 1203 -64.45 12.96 37.69
C LYS A 1203 -63.52 12.16 36.78
N SER A 1204 -63.93 11.93 35.53
CA SER A 1204 -63.11 11.23 34.54
C SER A 1204 -61.88 12.04 34.15
N LYS A 1205 -62.04 13.35 33.89
CA LYS A 1205 -60.93 14.27 33.57
C LYS A 1205 -59.91 14.35 34.71
N TYR A 1206 -60.39 14.49 35.95
CA TYR A 1206 -59.52 14.50 37.12
C TYR A 1206 -58.70 13.21 37.29
N ARG A 1207 -59.29 12.04 36.98
CA ARG A 1207 -58.56 10.76 36.98
C ARG A 1207 -57.48 10.69 35.89
N GLU A 1208 -57.77 11.16 34.67
CA GLU A 1208 -56.78 11.22 33.58
C GLU A 1208 -55.56 12.08 33.97
N GLN A 1209 -55.77 13.21 34.65
CA GLN A 1209 -54.67 14.08 35.12
C GLN A 1209 -53.73 13.38 36.11
N ILE A 1210 -54.27 12.57 37.03
CA ILE A 1210 -53.49 11.83 38.02
C ILE A 1210 -52.63 10.74 37.35
N MET A 1211 -53.21 10.01 36.38
CA MET A 1211 -52.50 8.96 35.64
C MET A 1211 -51.34 9.54 34.80
N ASN A 1212 -51.56 10.64 34.08
CA ASN A 1212 -50.50 11.24 33.25
C ASN A 1212 -49.32 11.79 34.07
N ASN A 1213 -49.53 12.18 35.32
CA ASN A 1213 -48.45 12.64 36.22
C ASN A 1213 -47.65 11.50 36.87
N THR A 1214 -48.10 10.24 36.77
CA THR A 1214 -47.40 9.08 37.36
C THR A 1214 -46.48 8.35 36.36
N GLU A 1215 -46.64 8.56 35.05
CA GLU A 1215 -45.78 7.98 34.00
C GLU A 1215 -44.49 8.80 33.71
N ILE A 1216 -44.29 9.95 34.36
CA ILE A 1216 -43.09 10.82 34.18
C ILE A 1216 -42.18 10.75 35.44
N LYS A 1217 -42.04 9.57 36.07
CA LYS A 1217 -41.06 9.36 37.16
C LYS A 1217 -40.14 8.19 36.90
#